data_AF-A0A3Q7JBX9-F1
#
_entry.id   AF-A0A3Q7JBX9-F1
#
_cell.length_a   1.000
_cell.length_b   1.000
_cell.length_c   1.000
_cell.angle_alpha   90.00
_cell.angle_beta   90.00
_cell.angle_gamma   90.00
#
_symmetry.space_group_name_H-M   'P 1'
#
loop_
_entity.id
_entity.type
_entity.pdbx_description
1 polymer ?
#
loop_
_entity_poly.entity_id
_entity_poly.type
_entity_poly.pdbx_seq_one_letter_code
_entity_poly.pdbx_strand_id
1 'polypeptide(L)'
;MGIDKQPSGILDTLKMETVRTIFPSYRYPHEHSRHFVIAVVVGCLFFISSDNMHSLIQKFDIKWWSMYACLLGFFYFFSSPFIGKTIKPSYSNFSRWYIAWILVAALYHLPSFQSMGVDLRMNLSLFLTLYVSSILFLLVFHVIFIGLWYLGLVARVAGRRPEIMKVFQNCVVISIACCVFYSHCGNLAIVREKTFDWRNSIWFSLWNKGEGNAWLVKFIRMTEFKDQVCKSWFAPVGSASDYPFLSKWVIYGELTCGGSCAESSDEISPIYSLWATFIGLYMANFVVERSSGWALSRPLSLKEFEKLKKKQMKPEFLDMVPWYSGTSADLFKTVFDLLVSVTVFVGRFDMRMMQAAMSKIEDGAKQDDLLYDQFSEEDGIWFDFMADTGDGGNSSYTVARLLAQPSIRAQNNDSKLTLPRGRLLLIGGDLAYPNPSAFTYEKRLFRPFEYALQPPIWYKEDHIAVKKPELPSGVTELKQYVGPQCFVIPGNHDWFDGLQTFMRYICHKSWLGGWFMPQKKSYFALQLPKGWWIFGLDLALHSDIDIYQFKFFSELIRDKVGENDSVIIMTHEPNWLLDWYFDQVTGKNVTYLIRDHLNGRCRLRIAGDVHHYMRHKFVESKSDEQVYVQHLLVNGCGGAFLHPTHVFKNFNSLYGTTYECKNPYPTFEDSSRIALGNILKFRKKNWQFDFIGGIIYFMLAFSMFPQCRLDHIFKDDTFSGHMGTFFDTVWGLFMYIFGRSYVSLTGAVLLLIIAISFVPSKVPWKKKVVIGILHVSAHLAAAVILMLLLELGIETCIRHKLLATSGYHTLYEWYKSVESEHFPDPTGLKERIEHWTFGLYPACIKYLMSAFDVPEVMAVTRNTICKNGMDSLSRGGAVIYYASVFLYFWVFSTPVVSLVFGSYLYICINWLHIHFDEAFSSLRIANYKSFTRFHINNKGDLEVFTLAVDKVPKEWKLDPKWDGESKHPQDPSYLQKFPSKWRASSPNQDPVDTVRIIDQFVIEKTEKHDSELANGSVNQ
;
A
#
# COMPACT_ATOMS: atom_id res chain seq x y z
N MET A 1 54.35 -50.30 14.90
CA MET A 1 54.63 -49.34 15.98
C MET A 1 53.31 -48.75 16.45
N GLY A 2 53.13 -48.63 17.76
CA GLY A 2 51.86 -48.32 18.45
C GLY A 2 51.23 -46.98 18.05
N ILE A 3 49.90 -46.91 18.04
CA ILE A 3 49.02 -46.49 19.16
C ILE A 3 49.10 -44.98 19.38
N ASP A 4 48.04 -44.27 18.98
CA ASP A 4 47.27 -43.48 19.94
C ASP A 4 45.79 -43.38 19.52
N LYS A 5 44.94 -43.83 20.44
CA LYS A 5 43.48 -43.78 20.38
C LYS A 5 43.01 -42.39 20.79
N GLN A 6 42.11 -41.79 20.02
CA GLN A 6 41.09 -40.88 20.58
C GLN A 6 39.75 -41.60 20.68
N PRO A 7 38.96 -41.36 21.74
CA PRO A 7 37.73 -42.11 22.02
C PRO A 7 36.60 -41.67 21.09
N SER A 8 36.01 -42.66 20.42
CA SER A 8 34.77 -42.57 19.67
C SER A 8 33.61 -42.16 20.59
N GLY A 9 33.07 -40.95 20.38
CA GLY A 9 31.79 -40.54 20.94
C GLY A 9 30.64 -41.25 20.23
N ILE A 10 29.65 -41.69 21.01
CA ILE A 10 28.45 -42.48 20.63
C ILE A 10 27.51 -41.78 19.60
N LEU A 11 27.91 -40.65 19.02
CA LEU A 11 27.06 -39.83 18.13
C LEU A 11 27.40 -39.90 16.63
N ASP A 12 28.47 -40.60 16.23
CA ASP A 12 28.87 -40.69 14.81
C ASP A 12 28.13 -41.79 14.00
N THR A 13 27.17 -42.51 14.62
CA THR A 13 26.38 -43.55 13.94
C THR A 13 25.08 -43.07 13.31
N LEU A 14 24.72 -41.78 13.43
CA LEU A 14 23.58 -41.20 12.73
C LEU A 14 24.05 -40.35 11.54
N LYS A 15 24.09 -40.96 10.35
CA LYS A 15 24.21 -40.28 9.05
C LYS A 15 23.11 -39.20 8.92
N MET A 16 23.44 -37.96 9.29
CA MET A 16 22.61 -36.76 9.10
C MET A 16 23.20 -35.80 8.05
N GLU A 17 23.96 -36.28 7.07
CA GLU A 17 24.49 -35.41 6.01
C GLU A 17 23.46 -35.07 4.91
N THR A 18 22.37 -35.83 4.76
CA THR A 18 21.40 -35.62 3.66
C THR A 18 20.32 -34.57 3.98
N VAL A 19 20.31 -33.96 5.17
CA VAL A 19 19.28 -32.96 5.56
C VAL A 19 19.85 -31.54 5.71
N ARG A 20 21.13 -31.32 5.35
CA ARG A 20 21.80 -30.02 5.57
C ARG A 20 21.52 -28.95 4.50
N THR A 21 20.80 -29.25 3.42
CA THR A 21 20.60 -28.31 2.30
C THR A 21 19.18 -27.76 2.12
N ILE A 22 18.23 -28.07 3.02
CA ILE A 22 16.82 -27.59 2.87
C ILE A 22 16.26 -27.01 4.17
N PHE A 23 16.98 -26.07 4.79
CA PHE A 23 16.39 -25.21 5.82
C PHE A 23 16.74 -23.74 5.54
N PRO A 24 15.77 -22.90 5.12
CA PRO A 24 15.99 -21.47 5.15
C PRO A 24 16.20 -21.04 6.60
N SER A 25 17.20 -20.19 6.81
CA SER A 25 17.51 -19.55 8.08
C SER A 25 16.36 -18.65 8.50
N TYR A 26 15.39 -19.19 9.25
CA TYR A 26 14.35 -18.37 9.86
C TYR A 26 14.99 -17.39 10.87
N ARG A 27 14.70 -16.10 10.67
CA ARG A 27 14.98 -15.01 11.59
C ARG A 27 13.73 -14.89 12.46
N TYR A 28 13.77 -15.44 13.67
CA TYR A 28 12.70 -15.20 14.65
C TYR A 28 12.72 -13.70 15.00
N PRO A 29 11.59 -12.98 14.95
CA PRO A 29 11.59 -11.56 15.22
C PRO A 29 11.75 -11.33 16.73
N HIS A 30 12.59 -10.34 17.07
CA HIS A 30 12.81 -9.83 18.41
C HIS A 30 11.57 -9.07 18.93
N GLU A 31 10.43 -9.75 19.02
CA GLU A 31 9.16 -9.15 19.40
C GLU A 31 9.21 -8.66 20.85
N HIS A 32 9.78 -9.42 21.79
CA HIS A 32 9.80 -9.04 23.21
C HIS A 32 10.67 -7.81 23.53
N SER A 33 11.82 -7.65 22.87
CA SER A 33 12.65 -6.45 23.00
C SER A 33 11.97 -5.23 22.36
N ARG A 34 11.18 -5.42 21.29
CA ARG A 34 10.32 -4.35 20.74
C ARG A 34 9.24 -3.93 21.75
N HIS A 35 8.56 -4.87 22.40
CA HIS A 35 7.55 -4.56 23.43
C HIS A 35 8.16 -3.88 24.66
N PHE A 36 9.37 -4.27 25.09
CA PHE A 36 10.10 -3.60 26.16
C PHE A 36 10.45 -2.15 25.82
N VAL A 37 10.98 -1.91 24.62
CA VAL A 37 11.27 -0.54 24.14
C VAL A 37 9.99 0.30 24.06
N ILE A 38 8.90 -0.27 23.55
CA ILE A 38 7.59 0.41 23.51
C ILE A 38 7.09 0.72 24.92
N ALA A 39 7.17 -0.22 25.86
CA ALA A 39 6.72 0.00 27.24
C ALA A 39 7.53 1.10 27.95
N VAL A 40 8.85 1.15 27.74
CA VAL A 40 9.72 2.21 28.26
C VAL A 40 9.36 3.56 27.63
N VAL A 41 9.18 3.63 26.31
CA VAL A 41 8.79 4.88 25.62
C VAL A 41 7.41 5.36 26.08
N VAL A 42 6.42 4.47 26.16
CA VAL A 42 5.06 4.79 26.63
C VAL A 42 5.08 5.21 28.10
N GLY A 43 5.87 4.54 28.94
CA GLY A 43 6.08 4.93 30.34
C GLY A 43 6.69 6.32 30.46
N CYS A 44 7.76 6.60 29.73
CA CYS A 44 8.39 7.94 29.70
C CYS A 44 7.40 9.02 29.24
N LEU A 45 6.62 8.76 28.17
CA LEU A 45 5.60 9.69 27.68
C LEU A 45 4.48 9.92 28.70
N PHE A 46 4.05 8.88 29.40
CA PHE A 46 3.05 8.98 30.47
C PHE A 46 3.54 9.88 31.61
N PHE A 47 4.75 9.66 32.13
CA PHE A 47 5.31 10.48 33.22
C PHE A 47 5.58 11.93 32.80
N ILE A 48 6.12 12.15 31.59
CA ILE A 48 6.32 13.49 31.01
C ILE A 48 4.97 14.22 30.84
N SER A 49 3.91 13.50 30.43
CA SER A 49 2.57 14.09 30.28
C SER A 49 1.91 14.41 31.63
N SER A 50 2.16 13.58 32.65
CA SER A 50 1.58 13.73 33.99
C SER A 50 2.14 14.95 34.73
N ASP A 51 3.45 15.20 34.64
CA ASP A 51 4.08 16.38 35.28
C ASP A 51 3.72 17.69 34.56
N ASN A 52 3.59 17.64 33.23
CA ASN A 52 3.37 18.83 32.42
C ASN A 52 1.90 19.24 32.28
N MET A 53 0.94 18.38 32.69
CA MET A 53 -0.49 18.66 32.65
C MET A 53 -0.87 19.93 33.46
N HIS A 54 -0.10 20.23 34.52
CA HIS A 54 -0.31 21.42 35.36
C HIS A 54 0.01 22.74 34.62
N SER A 55 1.04 22.76 33.75
CA SER A 55 1.44 23.94 32.97
C SER A 55 0.73 24.02 31.60
N LEU A 56 0.46 22.86 30.97
CA LEU A 56 -0.15 22.78 29.64
C LEU A 56 -1.61 23.27 29.59
N ILE A 57 -2.40 23.02 30.64
CA ILE A 57 -3.83 23.37 30.68
C ILE A 57 -4.03 24.88 30.90
N GLN A 58 -3.11 25.56 31.59
CA GLN A 58 -3.25 26.98 31.89
C GLN A 58 -2.82 27.93 30.76
N LYS A 59 -2.05 27.47 29.76
CA LYS A 59 -1.36 28.39 28.83
C LYS A 59 -1.52 28.16 27.31
N PHE A 60 -2.18 27.12 26.79
CA PHE A 60 -2.11 26.85 25.34
C PHE A 60 -3.42 26.54 24.58
N ASP A 61 -3.49 27.11 23.37
CA ASP A 61 -4.58 27.13 22.38
C ASP A 61 -4.53 25.90 21.41
N ILE A 62 -5.71 25.43 20.96
CA ILE A 62 -5.94 24.20 20.18
C ILE A 62 -5.12 24.13 18.87
N LYS A 63 -4.75 25.28 18.31
CA LYS A 63 -3.97 25.38 17.07
C LYS A 63 -2.60 24.70 17.15
N TRP A 64 -1.94 24.76 18.31
CA TRP A 64 -0.60 24.17 18.50
C TRP A 64 -0.65 22.65 18.58
N TRP A 65 -1.69 22.08 19.22
CA TRP A 65 -1.92 20.63 19.23
C TRP A 65 -2.13 20.07 17.83
N SER A 66 -2.90 20.78 16.99
CA SER A 66 -3.08 20.38 15.59
C SER A 66 -1.76 20.41 14.82
N MET A 67 -0.90 21.40 15.07
CA MET A 67 0.36 21.56 14.34
C MET A 67 1.40 20.51 14.77
N TYR A 68 1.51 20.21 16.06
CA TYR A 68 2.38 19.14 16.58
C TYR A 68 1.87 17.73 16.22
N ALA A 69 0.56 17.49 16.26
CA ALA A 69 -0.03 16.23 15.80
C ALA A 69 0.20 16.02 14.30
N CYS A 70 0.08 17.09 13.49
CA CYS A 70 0.46 17.05 12.08
C CYS A 70 1.94 16.77 11.88
N LEU A 71 2.85 17.44 12.60
CA LEU A 71 4.31 17.24 12.50
C LEU A 71 4.76 15.85 12.94
N LEU A 72 4.22 15.34 14.06
CA LEU A 72 4.51 14.00 14.57
C LEU A 72 3.87 12.90 13.73
N GLY A 73 2.66 13.14 13.22
CA GLY A 73 2.03 12.28 12.21
C GLY A 73 2.88 12.22 10.96
N PHE A 74 3.33 13.37 10.45
CA PHE A 74 4.20 13.47 9.27
C PHE A 74 5.55 12.76 9.50
N PHE A 75 6.16 12.93 10.67
CA PHE A 75 7.40 12.24 11.06
C PHE A 75 7.20 10.72 11.17
N TYR A 76 6.10 10.25 11.77
CA TYR A 76 5.77 8.82 11.87
C TYR A 76 5.55 8.20 10.48
N PHE A 77 4.78 8.85 9.61
CA PHE A 77 4.57 8.37 8.24
C PHE A 77 5.88 8.34 7.44
N PHE A 78 6.77 9.30 7.64
CA PHE A 78 8.06 9.38 6.94
C PHE A 78 9.10 8.39 7.48
N SER A 79 9.10 8.11 8.79
CA SER A 79 10.05 7.22 9.47
C SER A 79 9.59 5.76 9.56
N SER A 80 8.28 5.49 9.43
CA SER A 80 7.66 4.16 9.43
C SER A 80 8.36 3.12 8.54
N PRO A 81 8.82 3.45 7.31
CA PRO A 81 9.54 2.50 6.46
C PRO A 81 10.89 2.01 7.04
N PHE A 82 11.50 2.76 7.96
CA PHE A 82 12.77 2.41 8.62
C PHE A 82 12.60 1.38 9.75
N ILE A 83 11.39 1.22 10.28
CA ILE A 83 11.10 0.38 11.45
C ILE A 83 11.06 -1.12 11.07
N GLY A 84 10.95 -1.45 9.78
CA GLY A 84 10.72 -2.83 9.31
C GLY A 84 11.81 -3.50 8.46
N LYS A 85 12.81 -2.78 7.92
CA LYS A 85 13.82 -3.35 7.00
C LYS A 85 15.25 -2.96 7.37
N THR A 86 16.18 -3.91 7.28
CA THR A 86 17.62 -3.66 7.46
C THR A 86 18.15 -2.66 6.44
N ILE A 87 18.85 -1.65 6.95
CA ILE A 87 19.37 -0.47 6.25
C ILE A 87 20.34 -0.90 5.13
N LYS A 88 20.04 -0.57 3.88
CA LYS A 88 21.00 -0.59 2.76
C LYS A 88 21.18 0.84 2.24
N PRO A 89 22.39 1.35 2.00
CA PRO A 89 22.58 2.70 1.48
C PRO A 89 22.00 2.83 0.06
N SER A 90 21.21 3.87 -0.17
CA SER A 90 20.69 4.28 -1.50
C SER A 90 20.47 5.79 -1.51
N TYR A 91 20.41 6.41 -2.69
CA TYR A 91 20.19 7.86 -2.81
C TYR A 91 18.88 8.32 -2.17
N SER A 92 17.81 7.53 -2.31
CA SER A 92 16.52 7.74 -1.62
C SER A 92 16.67 7.76 -0.10
N ASN A 93 17.57 6.96 0.46
CA ASN A 93 17.83 6.95 1.91
C ASN A 93 18.57 8.21 2.36
N PHE A 94 19.45 8.78 1.53
CA PHE A 94 20.12 10.04 1.85
C PHE A 94 19.14 11.23 1.87
N SER A 95 18.25 11.33 0.87
CA SER A 95 17.19 12.35 0.85
C SER A 95 16.22 12.21 2.04
N ARG A 96 15.94 10.97 2.46
CA ARG A 96 15.13 10.72 3.67
C ARG A 96 15.85 11.13 4.95
N TRP A 97 17.16 10.90 5.06
CA TRP A 97 17.94 11.42 6.18
C TRP A 97 18.00 12.94 6.20
N TYR A 98 18.12 13.58 5.04
CA TYR A 98 18.12 15.04 4.93
C TYR A 98 16.77 15.65 5.33
N ILE A 99 15.65 15.06 4.91
CA ILE A 99 14.30 15.52 5.32
C ILE A 99 14.04 15.22 6.81
N ALA A 100 14.46 14.06 7.32
CA ALA A 100 14.38 13.75 8.75
C ALA A 100 15.22 14.74 9.57
N TRP A 101 16.41 15.12 9.08
CA TRP A 101 17.25 16.14 9.69
C TRP A 101 16.62 17.54 9.64
N ILE A 102 16.01 17.95 8.52
CA ILE A 102 15.25 19.21 8.41
C ILE A 102 14.04 19.21 9.35
N LEU A 103 13.33 18.10 9.50
CA LEU A 103 12.19 17.96 10.42
C LEU A 103 12.64 18.04 11.89
N VAL A 104 13.75 17.40 12.22
CA VAL A 104 14.38 17.53 13.54
C VAL A 104 14.84 18.98 13.77
N ALA A 105 15.43 19.63 12.78
CA ALA A 105 15.80 21.04 12.83
C ALA A 105 14.58 21.95 12.99
N ALA A 106 13.47 21.68 12.28
CA ALA A 106 12.22 22.42 12.40
C ALA A 106 11.56 22.25 13.78
N LEU A 107 11.59 21.04 14.34
CA LEU A 107 11.19 20.78 15.74
C LEU A 107 12.09 21.51 16.74
N TYR A 108 13.37 21.66 16.43
CA TYR A 108 14.35 22.38 17.25
C TYR A 108 14.21 23.91 17.16
N HIS A 109 13.69 24.44 16.05
CA HIS A 109 13.50 25.87 15.80
C HIS A 109 12.07 26.38 16.08
N LEU A 110 11.13 25.51 16.45
CA LEU A 110 9.89 25.90 17.14
C LEU A 110 10.23 26.55 18.50
N PRO A 111 9.42 27.49 19.03
CA PRO A 111 9.78 28.26 20.21
C PRO A 111 10.20 27.34 21.35
N SER A 112 11.34 27.66 21.96
CA SER A 112 12.01 26.76 22.90
C SER A 112 11.06 26.36 24.04
N PHE A 113 11.16 25.09 24.46
CA PHE A 113 10.45 24.51 25.61
C PHE A 113 10.58 25.34 26.90
N GLN A 114 11.57 26.23 26.97
CA GLN A 114 11.75 27.24 28.02
C GLN A 114 10.59 28.24 28.12
N SER A 115 9.98 28.62 26.99
CA SER A 115 8.77 29.47 26.96
C SER A 115 7.50 28.74 27.41
N MET A 116 7.54 27.40 27.44
CA MET A 116 6.46 26.49 27.87
C MET A 116 6.69 25.89 29.28
N GLY A 117 7.76 26.28 29.97
CA GLY A 117 8.07 25.82 31.33
C GLY A 117 8.63 24.39 31.43
N VAL A 118 9.10 23.81 30.33
CA VAL A 118 9.68 22.46 30.31
C VAL A 118 11.21 22.57 30.23
N ASP A 119 11.91 22.35 31.34
CA ASP A 119 13.38 22.29 31.38
C ASP A 119 13.84 20.82 31.25
N LEU A 120 13.88 20.30 30.02
CA LEU A 120 14.47 18.99 29.73
C LEU A 120 16.00 19.12 29.55
N ARG A 121 16.71 19.56 30.59
CA ARG A 121 18.17 19.41 30.63
C ARG A 121 18.51 17.96 30.94
N MET A 122 18.58 17.11 29.90
CA MET A 122 19.16 15.79 30.06
C MET A 122 20.63 15.96 30.42
N ASN A 123 21.01 15.53 31.63
CA ASN A 123 22.37 15.67 32.14
C ASN A 123 23.30 14.80 31.29
N LEU A 124 23.91 15.38 30.26
CA LEU A 124 24.62 14.67 29.19
C LEU A 124 25.75 13.78 29.73
N SER A 125 26.38 14.23 30.82
CA SER A 125 27.41 13.48 31.56
C SER A 125 26.85 12.18 32.16
N LEU A 126 25.65 12.22 32.77
CA LEU A 126 24.99 11.05 33.35
C LEU A 126 24.56 10.06 32.25
N PHE A 127 23.99 10.57 31.16
CA PHE A 127 23.60 9.75 30.02
C PHE A 127 24.79 9.00 29.41
N LEU A 128 25.90 9.70 29.17
CA LEU A 128 27.10 9.12 28.59
C LEU A 128 27.70 8.06 29.51
N THR A 129 27.74 8.33 30.82
CA THR A 129 28.28 7.43 31.84
C THR A 129 27.46 6.13 31.92
N LEU A 130 26.14 6.23 31.96
CA LEU A 130 25.25 5.06 31.96
C LEU A 130 25.32 4.28 30.65
N TYR A 131 25.47 4.98 29.52
CA TYR A 131 25.55 4.35 28.19
C TYR A 131 26.83 3.52 28.04
N VAL A 132 27.99 4.11 28.37
CA VAL A 132 29.29 3.42 28.30
C VAL A 132 29.33 2.25 29.28
N SER A 133 28.81 2.44 30.50
CA SER A 133 28.74 1.38 31.51
C SER A 133 27.84 0.21 31.08
N SER A 134 26.70 0.50 30.46
CA SER A 134 25.79 -0.52 29.91
C SER A 134 26.44 -1.33 28.78
N ILE A 135 27.17 -0.67 27.89
CA ILE A 135 27.90 -1.35 26.79
C ILE A 135 28.92 -2.32 27.36
N LEU A 136 29.76 -1.87 28.30
CA LEU A 136 30.82 -2.69 28.86
C LEU A 136 30.25 -3.92 29.58
N PHE A 137 29.22 -3.72 30.40
CA PHE A 137 28.60 -4.79 31.18
C PHE A 137 27.91 -5.83 30.28
N LEU A 138 27.14 -5.39 29.29
CA LEU A 138 26.48 -6.30 28.36
C LEU A 138 27.49 -7.02 27.47
N LEU A 139 28.58 -6.39 27.02
CA LEU A 139 29.62 -7.07 26.25
C LEU A 139 30.26 -8.21 27.06
N VAL A 140 30.62 -7.97 28.33
CA VAL A 140 31.16 -9.00 29.23
C VAL A 140 30.16 -10.15 29.40
N PHE A 141 28.88 -9.84 29.65
CA PHE A 141 27.83 -10.86 29.75
C PHE A 141 27.74 -11.73 28.49
N HIS A 142 27.75 -11.15 27.30
CA HIS A 142 27.69 -11.91 26.06
C HIS A 142 28.95 -12.76 25.81
N VAL A 143 30.13 -12.27 26.19
CA VAL A 143 31.39 -13.04 26.11
C VAL A 143 31.34 -14.26 27.03
N ILE A 144 30.91 -14.08 28.28
CA ILE A 144 30.73 -15.17 29.25
C ILE A 144 29.71 -16.18 28.73
N PHE A 145 28.57 -15.71 28.21
CA PHE A 145 27.51 -16.57 27.68
C PHE A 145 27.96 -17.38 26.45
N ILE A 146 28.81 -16.80 25.59
CA ILE A 146 29.45 -17.51 24.47
C ILE A 146 30.47 -18.54 24.97
N GLY A 147 31.23 -18.23 26.01
CA GLY A 147 32.14 -19.18 26.67
C GLY A 147 31.41 -20.38 27.26
N LEU A 148 30.28 -20.16 27.92
CA LEU A 148 29.41 -21.22 28.45
C LEU A 148 28.81 -22.11 27.35
N TRP A 149 28.54 -21.55 26.16
CA TRP A 149 28.15 -22.33 24.97
C TRP A 149 29.29 -23.21 24.46
N TYR A 150 30.53 -22.69 24.39
CA TYR A 150 31.72 -23.49 24.00
C TYR A 150 31.96 -24.68 24.95
N LEU A 151 31.63 -24.51 26.23
CA LEU A 151 31.71 -25.56 27.26
C LEU A 151 30.52 -26.54 27.23
N GLY A 152 29.54 -26.36 26.34
CA GLY A 152 28.39 -27.25 26.17
C GLY A 152 27.28 -27.13 27.23
N LEU A 153 27.35 -26.12 28.10
CA LEU A 153 26.39 -25.91 29.19
C LEU A 153 25.11 -25.15 28.75
N VAL A 154 25.05 -24.66 27.51
CA VAL A 154 23.93 -23.87 26.96
C VAL A 154 23.55 -24.37 25.56
N ALA A 155 22.26 -24.29 25.19
CA ALA A 155 21.70 -24.85 23.95
C ALA A 155 22.42 -24.42 22.65
N ARG A 156 22.48 -25.31 21.64
CA ARG A 156 23.20 -25.09 20.35
C ARG A 156 22.75 -23.85 19.55
N VAL A 157 21.50 -23.39 19.72
CA VAL A 157 20.97 -22.17 19.08
C VAL A 157 21.64 -20.89 19.61
N ALA A 158 22.30 -20.96 20.78
CA ALA A 158 23.03 -19.85 21.38
C ALA A 158 24.33 -19.44 20.65
N GLY A 159 24.85 -20.27 19.72
CA GLY A 159 26.07 -19.96 18.96
C GLY A 159 25.96 -18.80 17.97
N ARG A 160 24.76 -18.23 17.74
CA ARG A 160 24.58 -17.03 16.90
C ARG A 160 24.83 -15.75 17.70
N ARG A 161 25.90 -15.02 17.35
CA ARG A 161 26.22 -13.71 17.94
C ARG A 161 25.07 -12.72 17.71
N PRO A 162 24.66 -11.94 18.72
CA PRO A 162 23.75 -10.82 18.50
C PRO A 162 24.40 -9.78 17.58
N GLU A 163 23.60 -9.13 16.73
CA GLU A 163 24.07 -8.00 15.93
C GLU A 163 24.45 -6.87 16.90
N ILE A 164 25.71 -6.44 16.86
CA ILE A 164 26.29 -5.43 17.77
C ILE A 164 25.43 -4.15 17.83
N MET A 165 24.82 -3.77 16.71
CA MET A 165 23.93 -2.61 16.62
C MET A 165 22.70 -2.71 17.54
N LYS A 166 22.16 -3.90 17.79
CA LYS A 166 21.03 -4.08 18.71
C LYS A 166 21.43 -3.90 20.17
N VAL A 167 22.65 -4.32 20.51
CA VAL A 167 23.20 -4.10 21.86
C VAL A 167 23.35 -2.60 22.10
N PHE A 168 23.91 -1.86 21.14
CA PHE A 168 24.01 -0.40 21.24
C PHE A 168 22.64 0.28 21.35
N GLN A 169 21.66 -0.12 20.54
CA GLN A 169 20.29 0.43 20.62
C GLN A 169 19.66 0.21 22.00
N ASN A 170 19.78 -0.99 22.58
CA ASN A 170 19.24 -1.26 23.90
C ASN A 170 19.97 -0.47 25.00
N CYS A 171 21.30 -0.31 24.91
CA CYS A 171 22.04 0.54 25.84
C CYS A 171 21.58 2.00 25.78
N VAL A 172 21.29 2.53 24.58
CA VAL A 172 20.74 3.90 24.43
C VAL A 172 19.40 4.00 25.16
N VAL A 173 18.50 3.03 24.95
CA VAL A 173 17.15 3.04 25.56
C VAL A 173 17.23 2.97 27.08
N ILE A 174 18.08 2.10 27.64
CA ILE A 174 18.29 1.99 29.09
C ILE A 174 18.80 3.32 29.66
N SER A 175 19.79 3.94 29.00
CA SER A 175 20.32 5.24 29.45
C SER A 175 19.28 6.36 29.38
N ILE A 176 18.46 6.43 28.33
CA ILE A 176 17.36 7.40 28.22
C ILE A 176 16.37 7.18 29.36
N ALA A 177 15.96 5.94 29.61
CA ALA A 177 15.03 5.61 30.69
C ALA A 177 15.57 6.08 32.04
N CYS A 178 16.80 5.67 32.40
CA CYS A 178 17.42 6.07 33.67
C CYS A 178 17.54 7.60 33.82
N CYS A 179 17.89 8.31 32.74
CA CYS A 179 17.97 9.78 32.77
C CYS A 179 16.60 10.45 32.92
N VAL A 180 15.56 9.96 32.24
CA VAL A 180 14.20 10.50 32.33
C VAL A 180 13.62 10.27 33.73
N PHE A 181 13.75 9.04 34.25
CA PHE A 181 13.28 8.71 35.60
C PHE A 181 14.04 9.50 36.68
N TYR A 182 15.37 9.68 36.55
CA TYR A 182 16.16 10.51 37.47
C TYR A 182 15.77 11.98 37.42
N SER A 183 15.60 12.53 36.21
CA SER A 183 15.16 13.93 36.03
C SER A 183 13.76 14.18 36.61
N HIS A 184 12.94 13.15 36.74
CA HIS A 184 11.54 13.25 37.20
C HIS A 184 11.36 13.03 38.71
N CYS A 185 12.12 12.10 39.33
CA CYS A 185 12.03 11.81 40.76
C CYS A 185 13.16 12.45 41.61
N GLY A 186 14.29 12.84 41.02
CA GLY A 186 15.44 13.41 41.74
C GLY A 186 16.11 12.43 42.72
N ASN A 187 17.09 12.93 43.49
CA ASN A 187 17.69 12.18 44.62
C ASN A 187 16.79 12.31 45.85
N LEU A 188 15.73 11.52 45.94
CA LEU A 188 14.81 11.50 47.08
C LEU A 188 15.32 10.71 48.31
N ALA A 189 16.63 10.45 48.40
CA ALA A 189 17.24 9.72 49.53
C ALA A 189 17.21 10.50 50.85
N ILE A 190 16.86 11.80 50.87
CA ILE A 190 16.76 12.57 52.12
C ILE A 190 15.55 13.50 52.08
N VAL A 191 14.37 12.96 52.40
CA VAL A 191 13.34 13.75 53.11
C VAL A 191 13.03 13.02 54.40
N ARG A 192 13.93 13.17 55.38
CA ARG A 192 13.59 12.96 56.78
C ARG A 192 12.55 14.02 57.13
N GLU A 193 11.41 13.58 57.66
CA GLU A 193 10.27 14.38 58.11
C GLU A 193 10.63 15.84 58.48
N LYS A 194 10.46 16.75 57.52
CA LYS A 194 10.23 18.16 57.84
C LYS A 194 8.78 18.43 57.54
N THR A 195 7.97 18.47 58.60
CA THR A 195 6.71 19.23 58.62
C THR A 195 6.99 20.61 58.04
N PHE A 196 6.62 20.80 56.77
CA PHE A 196 6.75 22.08 56.09
C PHE A 196 5.64 22.99 56.62
N ASP A 197 6.04 23.91 57.48
CA ASP A 197 5.18 24.89 58.13
C ASP A 197 4.62 25.84 57.07
N TRP A 198 3.38 25.60 56.65
CA TRP A 198 2.68 26.38 55.62
C TRP A 198 2.09 27.65 56.22
N ARG A 199 2.95 28.52 56.75
CA ARG A 199 2.59 29.85 57.23
C ARG A 199 3.69 30.83 56.84
N ASN A 200 3.61 31.33 55.61
CA ASN A 200 3.99 32.68 55.17
C ASN A 200 4.27 32.70 53.66
N SER A 201 3.21 32.75 52.85
CA SER A 201 3.28 33.42 51.57
C SER A 201 1.96 34.15 51.35
N ILE A 202 2.09 35.45 51.18
CA ILE A 202 1.06 36.49 51.16
C ILE A 202 0.06 36.35 49.99
N TRP A 203 0.17 35.31 49.17
CA TRP A 203 -0.76 35.03 48.08
C TRP A 203 -2.07 34.33 48.55
N PHE A 204 -2.04 33.57 49.66
CA PHE A 204 -3.14 32.67 50.02
C PHE A 204 -4.28 33.28 50.84
N SER A 205 -4.18 34.53 51.32
CA SER A 205 -5.31 35.14 52.07
C SER A 205 -6.36 35.78 51.16
N LEU A 206 -6.04 36.05 49.88
CA LEU A 206 -6.97 36.69 48.95
C LEU A 206 -7.93 35.71 48.25
N TRP A 207 -7.72 34.40 48.37
CA TRP A 207 -8.53 33.38 47.68
C TRP A 207 -9.44 32.56 48.61
N ASN A 208 -9.51 32.92 49.89
CA ASN A 208 -10.31 32.21 50.89
C ASN A 208 -11.58 32.99 51.32
N LYS A 209 -12.36 33.42 50.33
CA LYS A 209 -13.80 33.70 50.52
C LYS A 209 -14.59 33.18 49.33
N GLY A 210 -15.07 31.94 49.44
CA GLY A 210 -16.01 31.32 48.49
C GLY A 210 -15.77 29.81 48.30
N GLU A 211 -16.52 29.01 49.08
CA GLU A 211 -16.84 27.57 48.92
C GLU A 211 -15.94 26.66 48.04
N GLY A 212 -15.01 25.94 48.71
CA GLY A 212 -14.95 24.47 48.68
C GLY A 212 -14.70 23.72 47.36
N ASN A 213 -13.59 23.97 46.66
CA ASN A 213 -13.19 23.19 45.47
C ASN A 213 -12.73 21.75 45.80
N ALA A 214 -13.57 20.76 45.52
CA ALA A 214 -13.22 19.31 45.52
C ALA A 214 -12.05 18.95 44.56
N TRP A 215 -11.71 19.86 43.65
CA TRP A 215 -10.61 19.75 42.70
C TRP A 215 -9.22 19.77 43.39
N LEU A 216 -9.06 20.55 44.46
CA LEU A 216 -7.81 20.62 45.24
C LEU A 216 -7.49 19.31 45.97
N VAL A 217 -8.51 18.60 46.45
CA VAL A 217 -8.36 17.29 47.13
C VAL A 217 -7.94 16.18 46.15
N LYS A 218 -8.38 16.26 44.87
CA LYS A 218 -7.93 15.33 43.81
C LYS A 218 -6.49 15.59 43.37
N PHE A 219 -6.03 16.84 43.40
CA PHE A 219 -4.65 17.19 43.03
C PHE A 219 -3.62 16.72 44.07
N ILE A 220 -3.96 16.79 45.36
CA ILE A 220 -3.11 16.28 46.47
C ILE A 220 -2.85 14.77 46.31
N ARG A 221 -3.84 13.98 45.86
CA ARG A 221 -3.69 12.53 45.58
C ARG A 221 -2.73 12.21 44.44
N MET A 222 -2.59 13.08 43.44
CA MET A 222 -1.75 12.80 42.27
C MET A 222 -0.27 13.08 42.58
N THR A 223 0.00 14.08 43.43
CA THR A 223 1.31 14.28 44.05
C THR A 223 1.66 13.14 45.03
N GLU A 224 0.71 12.62 45.81
CA GLU A 224 0.94 11.42 46.65
C GLU A 224 1.24 10.17 45.81
N PHE A 225 0.55 9.97 44.68
CA PHE A 225 0.82 8.86 43.77
C PHE A 225 2.19 8.98 43.12
N LYS A 226 2.61 10.18 42.70
CA LYS A 226 3.97 10.47 42.22
C LYS A 226 5.01 10.08 43.28
N ASP A 227 4.79 10.51 44.52
CA ASP A 227 5.69 10.24 45.64
C ASP A 227 5.76 8.75 45.99
N GLN A 228 4.63 8.03 45.91
CA GLN A 228 4.56 6.57 46.10
C GLN A 228 5.27 5.80 44.98
N VAL A 229 5.07 6.18 43.71
CA VAL A 229 5.74 5.53 42.56
C VAL A 229 7.24 5.79 42.61
N CYS A 230 7.66 7.02 42.87
CA CYS A 230 9.09 7.35 43.05
C CYS A 230 9.67 6.57 44.24
N LYS A 231 9.01 6.50 45.40
CA LYS A 231 9.48 5.72 46.57
C LYS A 231 9.58 4.22 46.31
N SER A 232 8.66 3.65 45.52
CA SER A 232 8.66 2.21 45.22
C SER A 232 9.71 1.81 44.17
N TRP A 233 9.99 2.65 43.18
CA TRP A 233 10.91 2.34 42.07
C TRP A 233 12.35 2.80 42.33
N PHE A 234 12.54 3.78 43.22
CA PHE A 234 13.85 4.27 43.66
C PHE A 234 14.23 3.80 45.07
N ALA A 235 13.56 2.77 45.60
CA ALA A 235 13.96 2.15 46.86
C ALA A 235 15.41 1.63 46.76
N PRO A 236 16.29 1.94 47.73
CA PRO A 236 17.65 1.42 47.74
C PRO A 236 17.61 -0.12 47.85
N VAL A 237 18.42 -0.80 47.03
CA VAL A 237 18.44 -2.28 46.94
C VAL A 237 19.23 -2.92 48.10
N GLY A 238 19.86 -2.09 48.94
CA GLY A 238 20.62 -2.47 50.14
C GLY A 238 21.57 -1.35 50.56
N SER A 239 22.26 -1.51 51.69
CA SER A 239 23.31 -0.57 52.09
C SER A 239 24.67 -0.99 51.48
N ALA A 240 25.61 -0.05 51.42
CA ALA A 240 26.97 -0.30 50.92
C ALA A 240 27.72 -1.36 51.74
N SER A 241 27.34 -1.59 53.01
CA SER A 241 27.91 -2.64 53.86
C SER A 241 27.48 -4.05 53.45
N ASP A 242 26.33 -4.19 52.79
CA ASP A 242 25.79 -5.49 52.37
C ASP A 242 26.51 -6.05 51.13
N TYR A 243 27.15 -5.19 50.33
CA TYR A 243 27.78 -5.57 49.05
C TYR A 243 29.18 -4.94 48.84
N PRO A 244 30.19 -5.31 49.65
CA PRO A 244 31.50 -4.65 49.68
C PRO A 244 32.33 -4.74 48.39
N PHE A 245 31.99 -5.66 47.48
CA PHE A 245 32.64 -5.78 46.18
C PHE A 245 32.04 -4.82 45.12
N LEU A 246 30.72 -4.60 45.18
CA LEU A 246 30.00 -3.73 44.25
C LEU A 246 30.04 -2.26 44.70
N SER A 247 30.16 -2.01 46.00
CA SER A 247 30.21 -0.67 46.61
C SER A 247 31.37 0.21 46.10
N LYS A 248 32.43 -0.39 45.53
CA LYS A 248 33.55 0.37 44.89
C LYS A 248 33.22 0.93 43.50
N TRP A 249 32.16 0.45 42.86
CA TRP A 249 31.75 0.81 41.50
C TRP A 249 30.46 1.66 41.47
N VAL A 250 29.85 1.92 42.63
CA VAL A 250 28.58 2.66 42.78
C VAL A 250 28.86 4.15 42.95
N ILE A 251 28.14 4.98 42.20
CA ILE A 251 28.11 6.43 42.43
C ILE A 251 27.29 6.66 43.71
N TYR A 252 27.93 7.10 44.79
CA TYR A 252 27.22 7.51 46.02
C TYR A 252 26.47 8.82 45.78
N GLY A 253 25.36 9.05 46.48
CA GLY A 253 24.65 10.32 46.39
C GLY A 253 25.51 11.47 46.92
N GLU A 254 25.96 12.38 46.05
CA GLU A 254 26.63 13.61 46.49
C GLU A 254 25.65 14.50 47.28
N LEU A 255 25.98 14.77 48.55
CA LEU A 255 25.39 15.86 49.33
C LEU A 255 25.79 17.20 48.70
N THR A 256 24.85 17.92 48.08
CA THR A 256 25.00 19.36 47.85
C THR A 256 24.34 20.12 49.00
N CYS A 257 25.07 20.35 50.09
CA CYS A 257 24.64 21.23 51.19
C CYS A 257 25.76 22.22 51.54
N GLY A 258 25.46 23.52 51.41
CA GLY A 258 26.27 24.58 51.98
C GLY A 258 26.07 24.63 53.50
N GLY A 259 27.04 24.09 54.25
CA GLY A 259 27.08 24.13 55.71
C GLY A 259 27.17 22.74 56.37
N SER A 260 27.91 22.68 57.49
CA SER A 260 28.40 21.47 58.16
C SER A 260 27.35 20.36 58.34
N CYS A 261 27.55 19.22 57.67
CA CYS A 261 26.80 18.00 57.90
C CYS A 261 27.74 16.85 58.28
N ALA A 262 27.29 16.05 59.24
CA ALA A 262 27.89 14.81 59.69
C ALA A 262 27.52 13.63 58.76
N GLU A 263 28.46 12.68 58.62
CA GLU A 263 28.40 11.33 58.04
C GLU A 263 27.76 11.14 56.64
N SER A 264 28.55 10.56 55.73
CA SER A 264 28.11 10.08 54.42
C SER A 264 27.04 8.99 54.55
N SER A 265 25.93 9.10 53.83
CA SER A 265 24.91 8.04 53.80
C SER A 265 25.45 6.77 53.15
N ASP A 266 25.41 5.65 53.86
CA ASP A 266 25.75 4.28 53.38
C ASP A 266 24.75 3.72 52.34
N GLU A 267 23.91 4.57 51.71
CA GLU A 267 22.86 4.15 50.79
C GLU A 267 23.31 4.22 49.32
N ILE A 268 23.03 3.14 48.56
CA ILE A 268 23.31 3.03 47.12
C ILE A 268 22.45 4.04 46.34
N SER A 269 23.04 4.75 45.39
CA SER A 269 22.30 5.72 44.57
C SER A 269 21.09 5.07 43.88
N PRO A 270 19.91 5.69 43.97
CA PRO A 270 18.71 5.17 43.32
C PRO A 270 18.83 5.05 41.78
N ILE A 271 19.71 5.82 41.14
CA ILE A 271 20.03 5.69 39.72
C ILE A 271 20.69 4.34 39.42
N TYR A 272 21.58 3.89 40.30
CA TYR A 272 22.28 2.62 40.14
C TYR A 272 21.31 1.44 40.30
N SER A 273 20.41 1.51 41.28
CA SER A 273 19.33 0.52 41.48
C SER A 273 18.45 0.36 40.24
N LEU A 274 18.04 1.48 39.63
CA LEU A 274 17.22 1.48 38.42
C LEU A 274 17.98 0.92 37.21
N TRP A 275 19.23 1.35 37.02
CA TRP A 275 20.11 0.84 35.97
C TRP A 275 20.35 -0.66 36.09
N ALA A 276 20.66 -1.16 37.30
CA ALA A 276 20.86 -2.58 37.58
C ALA A 276 19.60 -3.41 37.31
N THR A 277 18.42 -2.89 37.65
CA THR A 277 17.13 -3.53 37.38
C THR A 277 16.89 -3.72 35.88
N PHE A 278 17.11 -2.68 35.07
CA PHE A 278 16.93 -2.77 33.62
C PHE A 278 17.96 -3.68 32.95
N ILE A 279 19.21 -3.66 33.39
CA ILE A 279 20.26 -4.58 32.92
C ILE A 279 19.93 -6.03 33.30
N GLY A 280 19.45 -6.27 34.52
CA GLY A 280 19.02 -7.60 34.99
C GLY A 280 17.84 -8.15 34.20
N LEU A 281 16.82 -7.33 33.93
CA LEU A 281 15.68 -7.70 33.09
C LEU A 281 16.12 -8.03 31.66
N TYR A 282 17.05 -7.27 31.08
CA TYR A 282 17.63 -7.58 29.78
C TYR A 282 18.32 -8.95 29.78
N MET A 283 19.18 -9.23 30.78
CA MET A 283 19.90 -10.50 30.89
C MET A 283 18.94 -11.67 31.09
N ALA A 284 17.97 -11.55 31.99
CA ALA A 284 16.97 -12.58 32.25
C ALA A 284 16.17 -12.91 30.98
N ASN A 285 15.69 -11.88 30.27
CA ASN A 285 14.97 -12.06 29.02
C ASN A 285 15.85 -12.71 27.93
N PHE A 286 17.11 -12.28 27.81
CA PHE A 286 18.07 -12.85 26.85
C PHE A 286 18.36 -14.33 27.15
N VAL A 287 18.54 -14.68 28.42
CA VAL A 287 18.73 -16.07 28.85
C VAL A 287 17.46 -16.89 28.58
N VAL A 288 16.28 -16.40 28.94
CA VAL A 288 15.00 -17.09 28.71
C VAL A 288 14.76 -17.30 27.21
N GLU A 289 14.90 -16.28 26.37
CA GLU A 289 14.72 -16.37 24.91
C GLU A 289 15.63 -17.43 24.27
N ARG A 290 16.87 -17.55 24.76
CA ARG A 290 17.89 -18.46 24.19
C ARG A 290 17.91 -19.85 24.81
N SER A 291 17.42 -20.02 26.05
CA SER A 291 17.34 -21.31 26.76
C SER A 291 16.01 -22.03 26.55
N SER A 292 14.89 -21.30 26.52
CA SER A 292 13.53 -21.88 26.35
C SER A 292 13.20 -22.26 24.90
N GLY A 293 14.04 -21.88 23.92
CA GLY A 293 13.95 -22.36 22.53
C GLY A 293 14.03 -23.89 22.38
N TRP A 294 14.47 -24.63 23.40
CA TRP A 294 14.42 -26.09 23.45
C TRP A 294 13.00 -26.65 23.61
N ALA A 295 12.08 -25.93 24.28
CA ALA A 295 10.70 -26.38 24.47
C ALA A 295 9.80 -26.13 23.23
N LEU A 296 10.20 -25.21 22.34
CA LEU A 296 9.41 -24.78 21.17
C LEU A 296 10.00 -25.20 19.82
N SER A 297 11.20 -25.78 19.76
CA SER A 297 11.79 -26.30 18.53
C SER A 297 11.42 -27.77 18.32
N ARG A 298 10.15 -28.05 18.05
CA ARG A 298 9.80 -29.31 17.36
C ARG A 298 10.39 -29.28 15.94
N PRO A 299 10.93 -30.41 15.41
CA PRO A 299 11.13 -30.54 13.98
C PRO A 299 9.79 -30.26 13.27
N LEU A 300 9.83 -29.52 12.15
CA LEU A 300 8.65 -29.07 11.39
C LEU A 300 7.55 -30.14 11.40
N SER A 301 6.36 -29.78 11.88
CA SER A 301 5.26 -30.74 11.92
C SER A 301 4.98 -31.25 10.50
N LEU A 302 4.57 -32.52 10.33
CA LEU A 302 4.14 -33.08 9.04
C LEU A 302 3.16 -32.15 8.30
N LYS A 303 2.32 -31.44 9.07
CA LYS A 303 1.38 -30.43 8.58
C LYS A 303 2.05 -29.20 7.97
N GLU A 304 3.17 -28.73 8.53
CA GLU A 304 3.97 -27.62 7.98
C GLU A 304 4.81 -28.06 6.78
N PHE A 305 5.34 -29.27 6.79
CA PHE A 305 6.01 -29.85 5.62
C PHE A 305 5.03 -30.03 4.44
N GLU A 306 3.84 -30.58 4.69
CA GLU A 306 2.77 -30.63 3.68
C GLU A 306 2.33 -29.25 3.22
N LYS A 307 2.30 -28.25 4.11
CA LYS A 307 1.99 -26.86 3.77
C LYS A 307 3.06 -26.26 2.85
N LEU A 308 4.34 -26.52 3.11
CA LEU A 308 5.46 -26.10 2.26
C LEU A 308 5.45 -26.82 0.90
N LYS A 309 5.19 -28.13 0.89
CA LYS A 309 5.02 -28.92 -0.35
C LYS A 309 3.82 -28.43 -1.17
N LYS A 310 2.67 -28.19 -0.53
CA LYS A 310 1.48 -27.57 -1.17
C LYS A 310 1.78 -26.16 -1.70
N LYS A 311 2.62 -25.38 -1.00
CA LYS A 311 3.06 -24.06 -1.46
C LYS A 311 3.97 -24.15 -2.69
N GLN A 312 4.84 -25.17 -2.78
CA GLN A 312 5.67 -25.43 -3.96
C GLN A 312 4.88 -25.96 -5.16
N MET A 313 3.70 -26.57 -4.94
CA MET A 313 2.82 -27.10 -6.00
C MET A 313 1.82 -26.08 -6.57
N LYS A 314 1.92 -24.80 -6.18
CA LYS A 314 1.09 -23.72 -6.70
C LYS A 314 1.97 -22.54 -7.14
N PRO A 315 1.56 -21.77 -8.15
CA PRO A 315 2.27 -20.55 -8.52
C PRO A 315 2.16 -19.49 -7.42
N GLU A 316 3.22 -18.69 -7.27
CA GLU A 316 3.23 -17.52 -6.38
C GLU A 316 2.70 -16.27 -7.11
N PHE A 317 1.43 -16.29 -7.51
CA PHE A 317 0.77 -15.14 -8.14
C PHE A 317 0.21 -14.18 -7.10
N LEU A 318 0.39 -12.88 -7.33
CA LEU A 318 -0.25 -11.83 -6.56
C LEU A 318 -1.67 -11.57 -7.07
N ASP A 319 -2.57 -11.25 -6.15
CA ASP A 319 -3.92 -10.81 -6.48
C ASP A 319 -3.92 -9.40 -7.13
N MET A 320 -5.03 -9.08 -7.80
CA MET A 320 -5.28 -7.76 -8.38
C MET A 320 -5.17 -6.65 -7.34
N VAL A 321 -4.60 -5.52 -7.73
CA VAL A 321 -4.38 -4.37 -6.86
C VAL A 321 -5.73 -3.90 -6.30
N PRO A 322 -5.83 -3.74 -4.96
CA PRO A 322 -7.05 -3.30 -4.31
C PRO A 322 -7.18 -1.76 -4.32
N TRP A 323 -7.48 -1.17 -5.49
CA TRP A 323 -7.49 0.27 -5.75
C TRP A 323 -8.35 1.12 -4.77
N TYR A 324 -9.42 0.55 -4.21
CA TYR A 324 -10.32 1.21 -3.25
C TYR A 324 -10.07 0.85 -1.77
N SER A 325 -9.00 0.12 -1.49
CA SER A 325 -8.68 -0.29 -0.13
C SER A 325 -7.89 0.82 0.55
N GLY A 326 -8.58 1.70 1.29
CA GLY A 326 -8.02 2.90 1.93
C GLY A 326 -6.92 2.65 2.99
N THR A 327 -6.40 1.43 3.10
CA THR A 327 -5.27 1.06 3.97
C THR A 327 -4.03 0.62 3.22
N SER A 328 -4.05 0.56 1.88
CA SER A 328 -2.82 0.28 1.13
C SER A 328 -1.90 1.48 1.28
N ALA A 329 -0.99 1.40 2.25
CA ALA A 329 0.14 2.30 2.40
C ALA A 329 0.86 2.52 1.05
N ASP A 330 0.80 1.55 0.14
CA ASP A 330 1.30 1.64 -1.22
C ASP A 330 0.56 2.66 -2.10
N LEU A 331 -0.77 2.81 -2.00
CA LEU A 331 -1.50 3.82 -2.79
C LEU A 331 -1.28 5.23 -2.24
N PHE A 332 -1.30 5.41 -0.91
CA PHE A 332 -0.93 6.68 -0.29
C PHE A 332 0.53 7.05 -0.58
N LYS A 333 1.44 6.07 -0.51
CA LYS A 333 2.82 6.24 -0.92
C LYS A 333 2.93 6.56 -2.41
N THR A 334 2.15 5.93 -3.29
CA THR A 334 2.16 6.23 -4.73
C THR A 334 1.66 7.64 -4.99
N VAL A 335 0.55 8.06 -4.38
CA VAL A 335 0.03 9.44 -4.48
C VAL A 335 1.05 10.44 -3.93
N PHE A 336 1.70 10.13 -2.81
CA PHE A 336 2.74 10.97 -2.23
C PHE A 336 4.01 11.03 -3.10
N ASP A 337 4.51 9.88 -3.56
CA ASP A 337 5.66 9.75 -4.45
C ASP A 337 5.36 10.44 -5.80
N LEU A 338 4.12 10.36 -6.31
CA LEU A 338 3.65 11.10 -7.49
C LEU A 338 3.61 12.60 -7.23
N LEU A 339 3.06 13.04 -6.09
CA LEU A 339 3.04 14.46 -5.71
C LEU A 339 4.47 15.00 -5.64
N VAL A 340 5.37 14.29 -4.97
CA VAL A 340 6.78 14.66 -4.86
C VAL A 340 7.47 14.60 -6.22
N SER A 341 7.27 13.54 -7.00
CA SER A 341 7.85 13.39 -8.33
C SER A 341 7.40 14.52 -9.25
N VAL A 342 6.08 14.71 -9.41
CA VAL A 342 5.49 15.72 -10.30
C VAL A 342 5.78 17.15 -9.86
N THR A 343 5.63 17.48 -8.57
CA THR A 343 5.82 18.88 -8.10
C THR A 343 7.27 19.25 -7.84
N VAL A 344 8.16 18.30 -7.52
CA VAL A 344 9.55 18.61 -7.14
C VAL A 344 10.56 18.18 -8.20
N PHE A 345 10.32 17.11 -8.96
CA PHE A 345 11.38 16.43 -9.73
C PHE A 345 11.13 16.25 -11.23
N VAL A 346 9.89 16.17 -11.73
CA VAL A 346 9.58 15.95 -13.16
C VAL A 346 10.13 17.08 -14.04
N GLY A 347 10.21 18.31 -13.52
CA GLY A 347 10.89 19.42 -14.21
C GLY A 347 12.42 19.41 -14.15
N ARG A 348 13.07 18.54 -13.36
CA ARG A 348 14.52 18.61 -13.07
C ARG A 348 15.32 17.33 -13.36
N PHE A 349 14.70 16.15 -13.44
CA PHE A 349 15.40 14.86 -13.60
C PHE A 349 14.69 13.89 -14.56
N ASP A 350 14.42 14.32 -15.80
CA ASP A 350 14.01 13.41 -16.87
C ASP A 350 15.19 12.51 -17.27
N MET A 351 15.06 11.20 -17.05
CA MET A 351 16.09 10.20 -17.35
C MET A 351 16.43 10.16 -18.86
N ARG A 352 15.49 10.51 -19.75
CA ARG A 352 15.74 10.60 -21.20
C ARG A 352 16.71 11.74 -21.51
N MET A 353 16.52 12.90 -20.87
CA MET A 353 17.47 14.02 -21.00
C MET A 353 18.85 13.66 -20.43
N MET A 354 18.89 12.96 -19.29
CA MET A 354 20.15 12.48 -18.72
C MET A 354 20.86 11.50 -19.65
N GLN A 355 20.12 10.56 -20.26
CA GLN A 355 20.67 9.63 -21.26
C GLN A 355 21.20 10.34 -22.50
N ALA A 356 20.47 11.34 -23.01
CA ALA A 356 20.89 12.14 -24.16
C ALA A 356 22.14 12.98 -23.83
N ALA A 357 22.26 13.47 -22.58
CA ALA A 357 23.44 14.19 -22.11
C ALA A 357 24.65 13.25 -21.94
N MET A 358 24.46 12.05 -21.39
CA MET A 358 25.53 11.06 -21.25
C MET A 358 26.03 10.55 -22.61
N SER A 359 25.14 10.34 -23.58
CA SER A 359 25.54 9.91 -24.93
C SER A 359 26.28 10.99 -25.73
N LYS A 360 26.21 12.27 -25.33
CA LYS A 360 27.02 13.33 -25.94
C LYS A 360 28.48 13.35 -25.45
N ILE A 361 28.77 12.70 -24.33
CA ILE A 361 30.11 12.67 -23.71
C ILE A 361 30.93 11.48 -24.23
N GLU A 362 30.27 10.44 -24.73
CA GLU A 362 30.89 9.36 -25.49
C GLU A 362 30.87 9.72 -26.98
N ASP A 363 32.01 10.22 -27.50
CA ASP A 363 32.21 10.59 -28.90
C ASP A 363 31.52 9.64 -29.91
N GLY A 364 30.71 10.22 -30.82
CA GLY A 364 30.39 9.63 -32.12
C GLY A 364 29.62 8.29 -32.14
N ALA A 365 28.93 7.89 -31.07
CA ALA A 365 28.12 6.67 -31.07
C ALA A 365 26.85 6.83 -31.93
N LYS A 366 26.87 6.10 -33.04
CA LYS A 366 25.99 6.08 -34.22
C LYS A 366 24.50 5.88 -33.89
N GLN A 367 23.62 6.30 -34.82
CA GLN A 367 22.18 5.95 -34.89
C GLN A 367 21.88 4.43 -34.71
N ASP A 368 22.89 3.57 -34.77
CA ASP A 368 22.83 2.10 -34.71
C ASP A 368 22.30 1.53 -33.37
N ASP A 369 22.26 2.29 -32.27
CA ASP A 369 21.84 1.75 -30.96
C ASP A 369 20.31 1.66 -30.75
N LEU A 370 19.53 2.39 -31.56
CA LEU A 370 18.07 2.49 -31.48
C LEU A 370 17.34 1.81 -32.65
N LEU A 371 18.07 1.52 -33.73
CA LEU A 371 17.56 0.85 -34.92
C LEU A 371 17.91 -0.64 -34.87
N TYR A 372 16.89 -1.47 -35.07
CA TYR A 372 16.99 -2.93 -35.02
C TYR A 372 16.46 -3.50 -36.34
N ASP A 373 17.34 -4.04 -37.16
CA ASP A 373 17.05 -4.52 -38.52
C ASP A 373 17.16 -6.05 -38.66
N GLN A 374 17.24 -6.77 -37.53
CA GLN A 374 17.57 -8.19 -37.53
C GLN A 374 16.55 -9.09 -38.23
N PHE A 375 15.33 -8.60 -38.45
CA PHE A 375 14.25 -9.32 -39.13
C PHE A 375 14.06 -8.87 -40.58
N SER A 376 14.76 -7.83 -41.04
CA SER A 376 14.50 -7.16 -42.33
C SER A 376 14.64 -8.07 -43.55
N GLU A 377 15.55 -9.05 -43.48
CA GLU A 377 15.87 -9.99 -44.57
C GLU A 377 14.98 -11.25 -44.58
N GLU A 378 14.05 -11.41 -43.63
CA GLU A 378 13.13 -12.55 -43.61
C GLU A 378 12.02 -12.43 -44.68
N ASP A 379 11.49 -13.55 -45.15
CA ASP A 379 10.39 -13.54 -46.12
C ASP A 379 9.03 -13.15 -45.52
N GLY A 380 8.87 -13.38 -44.22
CA GLY A 380 7.67 -13.09 -43.46
C GLY A 380 7.92 -13.37 -41.98
N ILE A 381 7.11 -12.78 -41.10
CA ILE A 381 7.31 -12.90 -39.65
C ILE A 381 5.99 -12.90 -38.90
N TRP A 382 5.91 -13.75 -37.88
CA TRP A 382 4.86 -13.72 -36.87
C TRP A 382 5.32 -12.92 -35.65
N PHE A 383 4.48 -12.03 -35.15
CA PHE A 383 4.78 -11.26 -33.94
C PHE A 383 3.52 -10.98 -33.12
N ASP A 384 3.69 -10.70 -31.83
CA ASP A 384 2.61 -10.54 -30.87
C ASP A 384 2.67 -9.16 -30.21
N PHE A 385 1.52 -8.59 -29.88
CA PHE A 385 1.36 -7.36 -29.09
C PHE A 385 0.45 -7.59 -27.89
N MET A 386 0.88 -7.12 -26.73
CA MET A 386 0.06 -6.99 -25.52
C MET A 386 0.42 -5.71 -24.77
N ALA A 387 -0.47 -5.20 -23.92
CA ALA A 387 -0.17 -4.09 -23.03
C ALA A 387 -0.91 -4.26 -21.68
N ASP A 388 -0.52 -3.47 -20.69
CA ASP A 388 -1.20 -3.37 -19.38
C ASP A 388 -1.20 -4.70 -18.63
N THR A 389 0.00 -5.12 -18.24
CA THR A 389 0.25 -6.35 -17.51
C THR A 389 0.60 -6.08 -16.05
N GLY A 390 0.63 -7.13 -15.23
CA GLY A 390 1.13 -7.02 -13.87
C GLY A 390 0.15 -6.47 -12.83
N ASP A 391 -1.13 -6.25 -13.13
CA ASP A 391 -2.13 -5.98 -12.08
C ASP A 391 -2.56 -7.28 -11.37
N GLY A 392 -2.93 -8.31 -12.11
CA GLY A 392 -3.29 -9.62 -11.55
C GLY A 392 -2.36 -10.72 -12.04
N GLY A 393 -1.74 -11.49 -11.13
CA GLY A 393 -0.84 -12.57 -11.54
C GLY A 393 -1.52 -13.67 -12.36
N ASN A 394 -2.79 -13.99 -12.05
CA ASN A 394 -3.59 -14.95 -12.82
C ASN A 394 -3.87 -14.47 -14.25
N SER A 395 -4.20 -13.19 -14.43
CA SER A 395 -4.50 -12.59 -15.73
C SER A 395 -3.23 -12.43 -16.57
N SER A 396 -2.15 -11.89 -15.99
CA SER A 396 -0.85 -11.79 -16.66
C SER A 396 -0.34 -13.17 -17.10
N TYR A 397 -0.43 -14.18 -16.24
CA TYR A 397 -0.01 -15.53 -16.57
C TYR A 397 -0.85 -16.18 -17.67
N THR A 398 -2.16 -15.89 -17.70
CA THR A 398 -3.06 -16.41 -18.73
C THR A 398 -2.62 -15.97 -20.13
N VAL A 399 -2.31 -14.68 -20.30
CA VAL A 399 -1.81 -14.14 -21.58
C VAL A 399 -0.40 -14.65 -21.87
N ALA A 400 0.51 -14.59 -20.89
CA ALA A 400 1.88 -15.08 -21.06
C ALA A 400 1.95 -16.58 -21.45
N ARG A 401 1.11 -17.43 -20.85
CA ARG A 401 0.99 -18.87 -21.18
C ARG A 401 0.60 -19.07 -22.64
N LEU A 402 -0.33 -18.27 -23.16
CA LEU A 402 -0.74 -18.34 -24.57
C LEU A 402 0.38 -17.89 -25.50
N LEU A 403 1.02 -16.76 -25.20
CA LEU A 403 2.16 -16.24 -25.96
C LEU A 403 3.34 -17.24 -26.03
N ALA A 404 3.54 -18.03 -24.98
CA ALA A 404 4.61 -19.03 -24.93
C ALA A 404 4.35 -20.27 -25.81
N GLN A 405 3.08 -20.60 -26.11
CA GLN A 405 2.74 -21.84 -26.81
C GLN A 405 3.36 -21.88 -28.22
N PRO A 406 3.98 -23.01 -28.65
CA PRO A 406 4.54 -23.14 -30.00
C PRO A 406 3.51 -22.92 -31.12
N SER A 407 2.27 -23.32 -30.86
CA SER A 407 1.11 -23.00 -31.70
C SER A 407 -0.14 -22.92 -30.83
N ILE A 408 -1.11 -22.12 -31.27
CA ILE A 408 -2.40 -21.95 -30.60
C ILE A 408 -3.49 -22.42 -31.57
N ARG A 409 -4.35 -23.33 -31.10
CA ARG A 409 -5.56 -23.73 -31.84
C ARG A 409 -6.73 -22.91 -31.34
N ALA A 410 -7.04 -21.82 -32.03
CA ALA A 410 -8.11 -20.91 -31.64
C ALA A 410 -9.39 -21.18 -32.45
N GLN A 411 -10.55 -21.03 -31.81
CA GLN A 411 -11.84 -21.07 -32.49
C GLN A 411 -12.10 -19.76 -33.23
N ASN A 412 -12.57 -19.84 -34.47
CA ASN A 412 -12.90 -18.70 -35.33
C ASN A 412 -14.20 -19.00 -36.11
N ASN A 413 -15.30 -18.36 -35.73
CA ASN A 413 -16.61 -18.42 -36.42
C ASN A 413 -16.95 -19.84 -36.96
N ASP A 414 -16.78 -20.87 -36.12
CA ASP A 414 -17.01 -22.32 -36.35
C ASP A 414 -15.85 -23.16 -36.90
N SER A 415 -14.76 -22.55 -37.36
CA SER A 415 -13.53 -23.25 -37.76
C SER A 415 -12.45 -23.20 -36.67
N LYS A 416 -11.51 -24.14 -36.67
CA LYS A 416 -10.32 -24.10 -35.80
C LYS A 416 -9.11 -23.70 -36.62
N LEU A 417 -8.54 -22.54 -36.32
CA LEU A 417 -7.30 -22.07 -36.93
C LEU A 417 -6.11 -22.40 -36.03
N THR A 418 -5.03 -22.90 -36.62
CA THR A 418 -3.77 -23.12 -35.88
C THR A 418 -2.81 -21.98 -36.22
N LEU A 419 -2.49 -21.15 -35.23
CA LEU A 419 -1.59 -20.02 -35.37
C LEU A 419 -0.23 -20.36 -34.75
N PRO A 420 0.89 -20.22 -35.46
CA PRO A 420 2.22 -20.42 -34.89
C PRO A 420 2.56 -19.30 -33.91
N ARG A 421 3.52 -19.55 -33.02
CA ARG A 421 4.03 -18.55 -32.06
C ARG A 421 4.71 -17.38 -32.77
N GLY A 422 4.54 -16.17 -32.23
CA GLY A 422 5.34 -15.01 -32.65
C GLY A 422 6.84 -15.18 -32.34
N ARG A 423 7.69 -14.74 -33.26
CA ARG A 423 9.14 -14.60 -33.05
C ARG A 423 9.51 -13.28 -32.35
N LEU A 424 8.62 -12.30 -32.39
CA LEU A 424 8.77 -11.01 -31.73
C LEU A 424 7.56 -10.77 -30.82
N LEU A 425 7.80 -10.37 -29.58
CA LEU A 425 6.80 -9.90 -28.64
C LEU A 425 6.99 -8.40 -28.39
N LEU A 426 5.92 -7.65 -28.53
CA LEU A 426 5.85 -6.22 -28.26
C LEU A 426 4.98 -6.00 -27.02
N ILE A 427 5.52 -5.31 -26.02
CA ILE A 427 4.77 -4.94 -24.82
C ILE A 427 4.57 -3.42 -24.79
N GLY A 428 3.30 -3.00 -24.88
CA GLY A 428 2.87 -1.62 -25.04
C GLY A 428 2.77 -0.81 -23.75
N GLY A 429 3.65 -1.01 -22.77
CA GLY A 429 3.63 -0.25 -21.51
C GLY A 429 2.80 -0.88 -20.38
N ASP A 430 2.90 -0.23 -19.22
CA ASP A 430 2.28 -0.60 -17.96
C ASP A 430 2.60 -2.03 -17.54
N LEU A 431 3.83 -2.19 -17.04
CA LEU A 431 4.40 -3.51 -16.81
C LEU A 431 4.08 -4.09 -15.43
N ALA A 432 3.95 -3.24 -14.41
CA ALA A 432 3.71 -3.68 -13.04
C ALA A 432 3.01 -2.64 -12.16
N TYR A 433 1.77 -2.95 -11.77
CA TYR A 433 0.95 -2.10 -10.90
C TYR A 433 1.24 -2.32 -9.40
N PRO A 434 0.89 -1.35 -8.52
CA PRO A 434 0.39 -0.01 -8.85
C PRO A 434 1.50 0.98 -9.22
N ASN A 435 2.75 0.64 -8.93
CA ASN A 435 3.90 1.52 -9.12
C ASN A 435 5.16 0.70 -9.41
N PRO A 436 6.18 1.32 -10.02
CA PRO A 436 7.41 0.63 -10.37
C PRO A 436 8.24 0.41 -9.11
N SER A 437 8.71 -0.83 -8.95
CA SER A 437 9.64 -1.23 -7.89
C SER A 437 10.24 -2.58 -8.23
N ALA A 438 11.38 -2.92 -7.62
CA ALA A 438 11.97 -4.26 -7.74
C ALA A 438 10.96 -5.37 -7.41
N PHE A 439 10.17 -5.19 -6.34
CA PHE A 439 9.18 -6.19 -5.92
C PHE A 439 8.04 -6.34 -6.93
N THR A 440 7.48 -5.23 -7.43
CA THR A 440 6.37 -5.28 -8.39
C THR A 440 6.83 -5.86 -9.72
N TYR A 441 7.97 -5.44 -10.27
CA TYR A 441 8.52 -6.01 -11.50
C TYR A 441 8.84 -7.50 -11.37
N GLU A 442 9.49 -7.94 -10.29
CA GLU A 442 9.83 -9.36 -10.09
C GLU A 442 8.58 -10.23 -9.97
N LYS A 443 7.62 -9.83 -9.12
CA LYS A 443 6.47 -10.67 -8.80
C LYS A 443 5.33 -10.57 -9.80
N ARG A 444 5.14 -9.40 -10.41
CA ARG A 444 3.96 -9.10 -11.25
C ARG A 444 4.25 -9.17 -12.74
N LEU A 445 5.48 -8.85 -13.16
CA LEU A 445 5.91 -8.96 -14.57
C LEU A 445 6.75 -10.21 -14.81
N PHE A 446 7.94 -10.32 -14.21
CA PHE A 446 8.91 -11.37 -14.55
C PHE A 446 8.38 -12.76 -14.24
N ARG A 447 7.85 -12.97 -13.04
CA ARG A 447 7.45 -14.30 -12.58
C ARG A 447 6.36 -14.98 -13.42
N PRO A 448 5.26 -14.32 -13.81
CA PRO A 448 4.31 -14.90 -14.76
C PRO A 448 4.98 -15.32 -16.08
N PHE A 449 5.86 -14.49 -16.65
CA PHE A 449 6.54 -14.79 -17.91
C PHE A 449 7.55 -15.93 -17.76
N GLU A 450 8.33 -15.97 -16.68
CA GLU A 450 9.26 -17.07 -16.35
C GLU A 450 8.54 -18.41 -16.18
N TYR A 451 7.33 -18.39 -15.62
CA TYR A 451 6.50 -19.60 -15.51
C TYR A 451 5.85 -20.01 -16.83
N ALA A 452 5.68 -19.07 -17.76
CA ALA A 452 5.07 -19.33 -19.06
C ALA A 452 6.10 -19.88 -20.05
N LEU A 453 7.30 -19.30 -20.03
CA LEU A 453 8.45 -19.69 -20.84
C LEU A 453 9.71 -19.49 -20.00
N GLN A 454 10.40 -20.57 -19.65
CA GLN A 454 11.52 -20.49 -18.70
C GLN A 454 12.72 -19.74 -19.28
N PRO A 455 13.44 -18.93 -18.48
CA PRO A 455 14.69 -18.33 -18.93
C PRO A 455 15.78 -19.39 -19.15
N PRO A 456 16.87 -19.04 -19.86
CA PRO A 456 18.03 -19.91 -19.98
C PRO A 456 18.60 -20.31 -18.62
N ILE A 457 19.21 -21.50 -18.53
CA ILE A 457 19.64 -22.09 -17.25
C ILE A 457 20.73 -21.27 -16.54
N TRP A 458 21.53 -20.51 -17.28
CA TRP A 458 22.54 -19.60 -16.73
C TRP A 458 21.98 -18.25 -16.28
N TYR A 459 20.69 -17.98 -16.48
CA TYR A 459 20.04 -16.77 -16.00
C TYR A 459 20.10 -16.68 -14.48
N LYS A 460 20.49 -15.52 -13.96
CA LYS A 460 20.44 -15.19 -12.54
C LYS A 460 19.51 -14.00 -12.33
N GLU A 461 18.70 -14.05 -11.28
CA GLU A 461 17.71 -13.01 -10.96
C GLU A 461 18.36 -11.63 -10.77
N ASP A 462 19.57 -11.58 -10.19
CA ASP A 462 20.34 -10.35 -9.94
C ASP A 462 21.26 -9.95 -11.12
N HIS A 463 21.23 -10.67 -12.24
CA HIS A 463 22.11 -10.39 -13.38
C HIS A 463 21.79 -9.06 -14.05
N ILE A 464 22.85 -8.33 -14.41
CA ILE A 464 22.81 -7.06 -15.13
C ILE A 464 23.78 -7.16 -16.29
N ALA A 465 23.29 -6.92 -17.51
CA ALA A 465 24.09 -6.91 -18.72
C ALA A 465 25.01 -5.69 -18.73
N VAL A 466 26.32 -5.93 -18.76
CA VAL A 466 27.33 -4.87 -18.87
C VAL A 466 27.36 -4.28 -20.28
N LYS A 467 27.24 -5.14 -21.30
CA LYS A 467 27.15 -4.76 -22.70
C LYS A 467 25.94 -5.46 -23.31
N LYS A 468 25.05 -4.69 -23.93
CA LYS A 468 23.83 -5.19 -24.54
C LYS A 468 23.90 -5.03 -26.07
N PRO A 469 23.36 -5.96 -26.88
CA PRO A 469 22.77 -7.25 -26.51
C PRO A 469 23.80 -8.25 -25.97
N GLU A 470 23.45 -8.97 -24.92
CA GLU A 470 24.26 -10.07 -24.37
C GLU A 470 23.85 -11.38 -25.05
N LEU A 471 24.43 -11.64 -26.22
CA LEU A 471 24.06 -12.78 -27.07
C LEU A 471 24.40 -14.13 -26.40
N PRO A 472 23.56 -15.18 -26.61
CA PRO A 472 23.87 -16.53 -26.15
C PRO A 472 25.19 -17.06 -26.74
N SER A 473 25.83 -18.01 -26.05
CA SER A 473 27.03 -18.68 -26.55
C SER A 473 26.79 -19.32 -27.92
N GLY A 474 27.69 -19.07 -28.86
CA GLY A 474 27.59 -19.56 -30.24
C GLY A 474 26.87 -18.62 -31.21
N VAL A 475 26.33 -17.49 -30.74
CA VAL A 475 25.69 -16.46 -31.57
C VAL A 475 26.61 -15.24 -31.61
N THR A 476 27.10 -14.86 -32.79
CA THR A 476 27.99 -13.69 -32.95
C THR A 476 27.21 -12.41 -33.24
N GLU A 477 26.09 -12.51 -33.95
CA GLU A 477 25.26 -11.39 -34.37
C GLU A 477 23.79 -11.59 -34.00
N LEU A 478 23.07 -10.51 -33.73
CA LEU A 478 21.65 -10.58 -33.37
C LEU A 478 20.79 -11.22 -34.47
N LYS A 479 21.15 -11.02 -35.74
CA LYS A 479 20.52 -11.65 -36.93
C LYS A 479 20.54 -13.18 -36.90
N GLN A 480 21.54 -13.78 -36.25
CA GLN A 480 21.66 -15.24 -36.16
C GLN A 480 20.81 -15.85 -35.03
N TYR A 481 20.23 -15.04 -34.15
CA TYR A 481 19.43 -15.53 -33.03
C TYR A 481 18.01 -15.92 -33.49
N VAL A 482 17.70 -17.21 -33.43
CA VAL A 482 16.42 -17.78 -33.90
C VAL A 482 15.30 -17.78 -32.86
N GLY A 483 15.63 -17.59 -31.57
CA GLY A 483 14.65 -17.61 -30.49
C GLY A 483 13.74 -16.39 -30.45
N PRO A 484 12.68 -16.40 -29.61
CA PRO A 484 11.76 -15.29 -29.51
C PRO A 484 12.43 -14.09 -28.83
N GLN A 485 12.16 -12.89 -29.37
CA GLN A 485 12.67 -11.61 -28.87
C GLN A 485 11.53 -10.78 -28.28
N CYS A 486 11.84 -9.88 -27.35
CA CYS A 486 10.89 -8.98 -26.70
C CYS A 486 11.40 -7.53 -26.71
N PHE A 487 10.52 -6.62 -27.10
CA PHE A 487 10.72 -5.17 -27.05
C PHE A 487 9.55 -4.52 -26.32
N VAL A 488 9.84 -3.52 -25.50
CA VAL A 488 8.89 -2.99 -24.51
C VAL A 488 8.99 -1.47 -24.47
N ILE A 489 7.88 -0.76 -24.48
CA ILE A 489 7.87 0.68 -24.13
C ILE A 489 7.38 0.85 -22.68
N PRO A 490 7.74 1.93 -21.98
CA PRO A 490 7.18 2.22 -20.66
C PRO A 490 5.78 2.84 -20.76
N GLY A 491 4.92 2.52 -19.78
CA GLY A 491 3.66 3.21 -19.55
C GLY A 491 3.74 4.24 -18.42
N ASN A 492 2.63 4.91 -18.12
CA ASN A 492 2.55 5.90 -17.04
C ASN A 492 2.89 5.26 -15.68
N HIS A 493 2.50 4.01 -15.43
CA HIS A 493 2.83 3.28 -14.20
C HIS A 493 4.31 2.89 -14.09
N ASP A 494 5.08 2.93 -15.18
CA ASP A 494 6.53 2.69 -15.17
C ASP A 494 7.33 3.97 -14.92
N TRP A 495 6.69 5.13 -15.07
CA TRP A 495 7.30 6.45 -14.97
C TRP A 495 7.23 7.08 -13.58
N PHE A 496 6.44 6.54 -12.65
CA PHE A 496 6.27 7.12 -11.31
C PHE A 496 7.58 7.22 -10.50
N ASP A 497 8.61 6.42 -10.80
CA ASP A 497 9.94 6.51 -10.18
C ASP A 497 10.99 7.23 -11.06
N GLY A 498 10.56 7.94 -12.10
CA GLY A 498 11.47 8.58 -13.06
C GLY A 498 12.15 7.59 -14.01
N LEU A 499 11.48 6.47 -14.34
CA LEU A 499 11.94 5.43 -15.27
C LEU A 499 13.12 4.57 -14.76
N GLN A 500 13.50 4.70 -13.49
CA GLN A 500 14.67 4.01 -12.95
C GLN A 500 14.50 2.48 -12.96
N THR A 501 13.36 1.98 -12.48
CA THR A 501 13.09 0.54 -12.43
C THR A 501 13.00 -0.05 -13.84
N PHE A 502 12.35 0.65 -14.77
CA PHE A 502 12.26 0.22 -16.16
C PHE A 502 13.65 0.05 -16.78
N MET A 503 14.53 1.03 -16.63
CA MET A 503 15.90 0.95 -17.17
C MET A 503 16.65 -0.26 -16.62
N ARG A 504 16.56 -0.51 -15.30
CA ARG A 504 17.22 -1.65 -14.67
C ARG A 504 16.68 -3.00 -15.16
N TYR A 505 15.37 -3.15 -15.28
CA TYR A 505 14.77 -4.46 -15.54
C TYR A 505 14.56 -4.75 -17.03
N ILE A 506 14.37 -3.73 -17.87
CA ILE A 506 14.13 -3.91 -19.31
C ILE A 506 15.42 -3.63 -20.10
N CYS A 507 16.01 -2.45 -19.91
CA CYS A 507 17.19 -2.04 -20.69
C CYS A 507 18.49 -2.71 -20.22
N HIS A 508 18.57 -3.15 -18.96
CA HIS A 508 19.78 -3.77 -18.41
C HIS A 508 19.68 -5.28 -18.14
N LYS A 509 18.50 -5.90 -18.18
CA LYS A 509 18.39 -7.37 -18.23
C LYS A 509 18.31 -7.86 -19.68
N SER A 510 18.75 -9.09 -19.89
CA SER A 510 18.82 -9.73 -21.21
C SER A 510 17.62 -10.66 -21.50
N TRP A 511 16.84 -11.04 -20.48
CA TRP A 511 15.79 -12.05 -20.59
C TRP A 511 14.56 -11.70 -19.76
N LEU A 512 13.39 -11.82 -20.36
CA LEU A 512 12.09 -11.85 -19.69
C LEU A 512 11.56 -13.27 -19.85
N GLY A 513 11.72 -14.13 -18.84
CA GLY A 513 11.55 -15.57 -19.05
C GLY A 513 12.43 -16.05 -20.23
N GLY A 514 11.88 -16.82 -21.15
CA GLY A 514 12.59 -17.29 -22.36
C GLY A 514 12.58 -16.33 -23.55
N TRP A 515 12.08 -15.10 -23.40
CA TRP A 515 12.17 -14.06 -24.43
C TRP A 515 13.45 -13.25 -24.27
N PHE A 516 14.23 -13.14 -25.34
CA PHE A 516 15.46 -12.35 -25.36
C PHE A 516 15.14 -10.86 -25.50
N MET A 517 15.69 -10.00 -24.65
CA MET A 517 15.48 -8.55 -24.69
C MET A 517 16.77 -7.87 -25.15
N PRO A 518 16.91 -7.47 -26.43
CA PRO A 518 18.10 -6.77 -26.92
C PRO A 518 18.05 -5.24 -26.72
N GLN A 519 16.87 -4.68 -26.43
CA GLN A 519 16.60 -3.25 -26.32
C GLN A 519 17.49 -2.50 -25.30
N LYS A 520 18.07 -1.36 -25.70
CA LYS A 520 18.97 -0.53 -24.85
C LYS A 520 18.34 0.72 -24.24
N LYS A 521 17.27 1.26 -24.84
CA LYS A 521 16.63 2.54 -24.50
C LYS A 521 15.12 2.34 -24.36
N SER A 522 14.39 3.32 -23.81
CA SER A 522 12.94 3.21 -23.58
C SER A 522 12.09 3.29 -24.86
N TYR A 523 12.66 3.79 -25.95
CA TYR A 523 12.07 3.84 -27.29
C TYR A 523 12.99 3.14 -28.30
N PHE A 524 12.44 2.72 -29.44
CA PHE A 524 13.16 1.96 -30.47
C PHE A 524 12.49 2.04 -31.83
N ALA A 525 13.23 1.71 -32.89
CA ALA A 525 12.71 1.46 -34.22
C ALA A 525 13.11 0.05 -34.69
N LEU A 526 12.15 -0.73 -35.19
CA LEU A 526 12.35 -2.05 -35.78
C LEU A 526 12.07 -1.99 -37.28
N GLN A 527 12.99 -2.49 -38.09
CA GLN A 527 12.76 -2.77 -39.50
C GLN A 527 12.37 -4.24 -39.67
N LEU A 528 11.18 -4.46 -40.20
CA LEU A 528 10.59 -5.77 -40.45
C LEU A 528 10.64 -6.11 -41.96
N PRO A 529 10.35 -7.36 -42.34
CA PRO A 529 10.24 -7.76 -43.73
C PRO A 529 9.34 -6.88 -44.58
N LYS A 530 9.62 -6.87 -45.88
CA LYS A 530 8.75 -6.31 -46.93
C LYS A 530 8.40 -4.82 -46.71
N GLY A 531 9.30 -4.04 -46.10
CA GLY A 531 9.13 -2.58 -45.94
C GLY A 531 8.19 -2.19 -44.80
N TRP A 532 7.99 -3.08 -43.82
CA TRP A 532 7.26 -2.76 -42.59
C TRP A 532 8.22 -2.23 -41.52
N TRP A 533 7.74 -1.27 -40.74
CA TRP A 533 8.48 -0.67 -39.63
C TRP A 533 7.62 -0.62 -38.37
N ILE A 534 8.26 -0.72 -37.20
CA ILE A 534 7.60 -0.49 -35.90
C ILE A 534 8.35 0.58 -35.14
N PHE A 535 7.66 1.64 -34.76
CA PHE A 535 8.18 2.70 -33.89
C PHE A 535 7.55 2.58 -32.51
N GLY A 536 8.36 2.21 -31.52
CA GLY A 536 7.97 2.20 -30.10
C GLY A 536 8.31 3.53 -29.46
N LEU A 537 7.30 4.30 -29.06
CA LEU A 537 7.44 5.66 -28.54
C LEU A 537 7.27 5.70 -27.01
N ASP A 538 8.10 6.50 -26.34
CA ASP A 538 8.03 6.74 -24.91
C ASP A 538 7.41 8.11 -24.61
N LEU A 539 6.13 8.11 -24.22
CA LEU A 539 5.33 9.31 -23.98
C LEU A 539 5.52 9.94 -22.58
N ALA A 540 6.19 9.24 -21.65
CA ALA A 540 6.28 9.64 -20.24
C ALA A 540 4.93 10.00 -19.59
N LEU A 541 4.95 10.85 -18.55
CA LEU A 541 3.74 11.36 -17.88
C LEU A 541 3.12 12.59 -18.56
N HIS A 542 3.70 13.06 -19.67
CA HIS A 542 3.23 14.24 -20.41
C HIS A 542 2.43 13.87 -21.66
N SER A 543 2.22 12.57 -21.91
CA SER A 543 1.49 12.05 -23.08
C SER A 543 2.05 12.57 -24.43
N ASP A 544 3.36 12.77 -24.53
CA ASP A 544 4.03 13.19 -25.77
C ASP A 544 5.51 12.78 -25.81
N ILE A 545 6.09 12.71 -27.00
CA ILE A 545 7.51 12.45 -27.19
C ILE A 545 8.34 13.72 -26.98
N ASP A 546 9.55 13.55 -26.42
CA ASP A 546 10.51 14.64 -26.30
C ASP A 546 11.17 15.00 -27.64
N ILE A 547 11.91 16.11 -27.65
CA ILE A 547 12.57 16.62 -28.86
C ILE A 547 13.66 15.70 -29.41
N TYR A 548 14.31 14.89 -28.57
CA TYR A 548 15.36 13.96 -29.01
C TYR A 548 14.76 12.75 -29.72
N GLN A 549 13.67 12.20 -29.18
CA GLN A 549 12.88 11.17 -29.85
C GLN A 549 12.33 11.69 -31.18
N PHE A 550 11.73 12.89 -31.17
CA PHE A 550 11.21 13.50 -32.39
C PHE A 550 12.30 13.65 -33.46
N LYS A 551 13.48 14.17 -33.08
CA LYS A 551 14.63 14.29 -33.98
C LYS A 551 15.07 12.94 -34.53
N PHE A 552 15.21 11.93 -33.68
CA PHE A 552 15.62 10.59 -34.09
C PHE A 552 14.65 9.99 -35.12
N PHE A 553 13.33 9.98 -34.83
CA PHE A 553 12.36 9.40 -35.74
C PHE A 553 12.21 10.21 -37.02
N SER A 554 12.23 11.55 -36.97
CA SER A 554 12.15 12.39 -38.18
C SER A 554 13.36 12.20 -39.10
N GLU A 555 14.57 12.08 -38.56
CA GLU A 555 15.77 11.75 -39.34
C GLU A 555 15.69 10.33 -39.91
N LEU A 556 15.27 9.33 -39.11
CA LEU A 556 15.10 7.96 -39.57
C LEU A 556 14.08 7.85 -40.72
N ILE A 557 12.96 8.56 -40.61
CA ILE A 557 11.90 8.61 -41.62
C ILE A 557 12.41 9.22 -42.93
N ARG A 558 13.24 10.26 -42.85
CA ARG A 558 13.83 10.93 -44.01
C ARG A 558 14.91 10.06 -44.68
N ASP A 559 15.76 9.43 -43.87
CA ASP A 559 17.01 8.83 -44.34
C ASP A 559 16.87 7.34 -44.69
N LYS A 560 15.95 6.60 -44.07
CA LYS A 560 15.84 5.13 -44.22
C LYS A 560 14.45 4.59 -44.55
N VAL A 561 13.36 5.26 -44.16
CA VAL A 561 12.00 4.77 -44.44
C VAL A 561 11.61 5.18 -45.85
N GLY A 562 11.39 4.19 -46.73
CA GLY A 562 10.97 4.42 -48.11
C GLY A 562 9.61 5.13 -48.22
N GLU A 563 9.30 5.69 -49.38
CA GLU A 563 8.01 6.33 -49.65
C GLU A 563 6.84 5.32 -49.62
N ASN A 564 7.11 4.07 -50.02
CA ASN A 564 6.13 2.98 -50.06
C ASN A 564 6.18 2.07 -48.82
N ASP A 565 7.06 2.38 -47.86
CA ASP A 565 7.15 1.62 -46.61
C ASP A 565 5.95 1.93 -45.71
N SER A 566 5.60 0.96 -44.88
CA SER A 566 4.46 1.05 -43.96
C SER A 566 4.94 1.02 -42.51
N VAL A 567 4.38 1.91 -41.70
CA VAL A 567 4.79 2.11 -40.30
C VAL A 567 3.65 1.74 -39.35
N ILE A 568 4.00 0.98 -38.33
CA ILE A 568 3.19 0.72 -37.14
C ILE A 568 3.73 1.60 -36.02
N ILE A 569 2.86 2.44 -35.44
CA ILE A 569 3.21 3.24 -34.26
C ILE A 569 2.67 2.55 -33.01
N MET A 570 3.55 2.32 -32.05
CA MET A 570 3.23 1.77 -30.75
C MET A 570 3.41 2.86 -29.68
N THR A 571 2.32 3.23 -29.02
CA THR A 571 2.30 4.10 -27.84
C THR A 571 1.71 3.36 -26.65
N HIS A 572 2.04 3.73 -25.42
CA HIS A 572 1.39 3.09 -24.28
C HIS A 572 -0.06 3.56 -24.12
N GLU A 573 -0.28 4.87 -24.31
CA GLU A 573 -1.59 5.49 -24.15
C GLU A 573 -2.28 5.72 -25.52
N PRO A 574 -3.60 5.46 -25.65
CA PRO A 574 -4.37 5.73 -26.85
C PRO A 574 -4.86 7.18 -26.82
N ASN A 575 -3.95 8.15 -26.98
CA ASN A 575 -4.29 9.57 -26.84
C ASN A 575 -5.48 9.96 -27.73
N TRP A 576 -5.63 9.39 -28.92
CA TRP A 576 -6.79 9.68 -29.80
C TRP A 576 -8.14 9.40 -29.14
N LEU A 577 -8.22 8.37 -28.29
CA LEU A 577 -9.43 7.95 -27.62
C LEU A 577 -9.63 8.72 -26.31
N LEU A 578 -8.56 8.93 -25.55
CA LEU A 578 -8.60 9.65 -24.28
C LEU A 578 -8.78 11.16 -24.48
N ASP A 579 -8.12 11.76 -25.46
CA ASP A 579 -8.29 13.17 -25.84
C ASP A 579 -9.75 13.44 -26.23
N TRP A 580 -10.34 12.57 -27.06
CA TRP A 580 -11.76 12.63 -27.38
C TRP A 580 -12.64 12.48 -26.15
N TYR A 581 -12.28 11.57 -25.24
CA TYR A 581 -13.06 11.36 -24.03
C TYR A 581 -12.98 12.55 -23.08
N PHE A 582 -11.80 13.12 -22.83
CA PHE A 582 -11.58 14.22 -21.88
C PHE A 582 -11.77 15.62 -22.48
N ASP A 583 -12.00 15.73 -23.79
CA ASP A 583 -12.05 16.99 -24.54
C ASP A 583 -10.74 17.78 -24.39
N GLN A 584 -9.62 17.09 -24.67
CA GLN A 584 -8.26 17.62 -24.55
C GLN A 584 -7.48 17.35 -25.84
N VAL A 585 -6.28 17.95 -25.96
CA VAL A 585 -5.37 17.70 -27.08
C VAL A 585 -3.96 17.48 -26.51
N THR A 586 -3.49 16.25 -26.59
CA THR A 586 -2.15 15.82 -26.17
C THR A 586 -1.35 15.31 -27.37
N GLY A 587 -0.10 14.85 -27.17
CA GLY A 587 0.68 14.22 -28.23
C GLY A 587 0.94 15.11 -29.47
N LYS A 588 1.29 16.39 -29.28
CA LYS A 588 1.49 17.34 -30.39
C LYS A 588 2.66 16.93 -31.27
N ASN A 589 3.78 16.52 -30.66
CA ASN A 589 4.96 16.08 -31.41
C ASN A 589 4.70 14.76 -32.12
N VAL A 590 4.01 13.81 -31.46
CA VAL A 590 3.57 12.56 -32.11
C VAL A 590 2.65 12.85 -33.30
N THR A 591 1.69 13.76 -33.14
CA THR A 591 0.77 14.16 -34.22
C THR A 591 1.52 14.78 -35.39
N TYR A 592 2.48 15.67 -35.12
CA TYR A 592 3.33 16.29 -36.15
C TYR A 592 4.22 15.25 -36.85
N LEU A 593 4.76 14.27 -36.12
CA LEU A 593 5.53 13.16 -36.71
C LEU A 593 4.67 12.32 -37.67
N ILE A 594 3.41 12.05 -37.31
CA ILE A 594 2.49 11.26 -38.12
C ILE A 594 2.04 12.02 -39.36
N ARG A 595 1.61 13.27 -39.20
CA ARG A 595 0.99 14.05 -40.27
C ARG A 595 2.01 14.54 -41.28
N ASP A 596 3.11 15.13 -40.79
CA ASP A 596 4.03 15.89 -41.63
C ASP A 596 5.22 15.03 -42.09
N HIS A 597 5.74 14.14 -41.23
CA HIS A 597 6.89 13.30 -41.59
C HIS A 597 6.47 11.96 -42.19
N LEU A 598 5.57 11.20 -41.55
CA LEU A 598 5.11 9.92 -42.09
C LEU A 598 4.16 10.10 -43.28
N ASN A 599 3.33 11.14 -43.26
CA ASN A 599 2.54 11.59 -44.40
C ASN A 599 1.77 10.46 -45.11
N GLY A 600 0.94 9.72 -44.36
CA GLY A 600 0.14 8.60 -44.88
C GLY A 600 0.80 7.21 -44.84
N ARG A 601 2.08 7.12 -44.44
CA ARG A 601 2.78 5.84 -44.25
C ARG A 601 2.42 5.11 -42.95
N CYS A 602 1.76 5.78 -42.00
CA CYS A 602 1.29 5.13 -40.77
C CYS A 602 0.04 4.29 -41.09
N ARG A 603 0.17 2.96 -41.13
CA ARG A 603 -0.96 2.06 -41.42
C ARG A 603 -1.73 1.66 -40.18
N LEU A 604 -1.02 1.51 -39.06
CA LEU A 604 -1.59 1.04 -37.81
C LEU A 604 -1.01 1.82 -36.64
N ARG A 605 -1.87 2.35 -35.77
CA ARG A 605 -1.48 2.86 -34.46
C ARG A 605 -2.06 1.95 -33.39
N ILE A 606 -1.19 1.40 -32.54
CA ILE A 606 -1.53 0.47 -31.47
C ILE A 606 -1.20 1.04 -30.10
N ALA A 607 -2.06 0.80 -29.11
CA ALA A 607 -1.83 1.22 -27.73
C ALA A 607 -2.50 0.33 -26.66
N GLY A 608 -2.09 0.54 -25.40
CA GLY A 608 -2.62 -0.03 -24.17
C GLY A 608 -3.42 1.00 -23.37
N ASP A 609 -3.11 1.13 -22.06
CA ASP A 609 -3.66 2.00 -20.99
C ASP A 609 -5.17 1.82 -20.71
N VAL A 610 -5.95 1.70 -21.77
CA VAL A 610 -7.37 1.34 -21.69
C VAL A 610 -7.50 -0.17 -21.80
N HIS A 611 -7.90 -0.81 -20.71
CA HIS A 611 -7.86 -2.25 -20.48
C HIS A 611 -9.00 -3.03 -21.15
N HIS A 612 -9.30 -2.70 -22.40
CA HIS A 612 -10.21 -3.42 -23.26
C HIS A 612 -9.55 -3.65 -24.64
N TYR A 613 -10.24 -4.36 -25.52
CA TYR A 613 -9.87 -4.36 -26.93
C TYR A 613 -10.88 -3.55 -27.74
N MET A 614 -10.39 -2.68 -28.61
CA MET A 614 -11.23 -1.88 -29.49
C MET A 614 -10.49 -1.54 -30.79
N ARG A 615 -11.10 -1.88 -31.93
CA ARG A 615 -10.58 -1.52 -33.26
C ARG A 615 -11.46 -0.49 -33.95
N HIS A 616 -10.82 0.55 -34.47
CA HIS A 616 -11.43 1.49 -35.40
C HIS A 616 -10.75 1.41 -36.77
N LYS A 617 -11.55 1.40 -37.82
CA LYS A 617 -11.10 1.47 -39.22
C LYS A 617 -11.53 2.80 -39.81
N PHE A 618 -10.66 3.45 -40.58
CA PHE A 618 -11.03 4.65 -41.32
C PHE A 618 -12.19 4.36 -42.29
N VAL A 619 -13.03 5.37 -42.52
CA VAL A 619 -14.12 5.32 -43.50
C VAL A 619 -13.68 6.09 -44.73
N GLU A 620 -13.73 5.44 -45.91
CA GLU A 620 -13.45 6.11 -47.18
C GLU A 620 -14.52 7.17 -47.45
N SER A 621 -14.14 8.44 -47.39
CA SER A 621 -14.99 9.57 -47.80
C SER A 621 -14.84 9.84 -49.29
N LYS A 622 -15.86 10.46 -49.90
CA LYS A 622 -15.82 10.92 -51.30
C LYS A 622 -14.98 12.20 -51.48
N SER A 623 -14.46 12.77 -50.40
CA SER A 623 -13.57 13.94 -50.40
C SER A 623 -12.11 13.49 -50.52
N ASP A 624 -11.26 14.28 -51.19
CA ASP A 624 -9.79 14.08 -51.28
C ASP A 624 -9.07 14.29 -49.92
N GLU A 625 -9.71 13.92 -48.81
CA GLU A 625 -9.13 14.06 -47.47
C GLU A 625 -7.99 13.07 -47.26
N GLN A 626 -6.82 13.63 -46.92
CA GLN A 626 -5.62 12.84 -46.73
C GLN A 626 -5.74 11.94 -45.49
N VAL A 627 -5.65 10.61 -45.70
CA VAL A 627 -5.71 9.62 -44.62
C VAL A 627 -4.32 9.46 -44.00
N TYR A 628 -4.17 9.89 -42.75
CA TYR A 628 -2.89 9.78 -42.03
C TYR A 628 -2.68 8.43 -41.33
N VAL A 629 -3.77 7.79 -40.88
CA VAL A 629 -3.75 6.49 -40.20
C VAL A 629 -4.93 5.65 -40.69
N GLN A 630 -4.71 4.39 -41.06
CA GLN A 630 -5.81 3.52 -41.53
C GLN A 630 -6.53 2.80 -40.39
N HIS A 631 -5.76 2.26 -39.44
CA HIS A 631 -6.30 1.49 -38.33
C HIS A 631 -5.82 2.01 -36.98
N LEU A 632 -6.76 2.12 -36.03
CA LEU A 632 -6.49 2.42 -34.62
C LEU A 632 -6.89 1.20 -33.79
N LEU A 633 -5.97 0.68 -32.99
CA LEU A 633 -6.18 -0.53 -32.20
C LEU A 633 -5.75 -0.32 -30.75
N VAL A 634 -6.71 -0.44 -29.84
CA VAL A 634 -6.47 -0.48 -28.40
C VAL A 634 -6.50 -1.93 -27.95
N ASN A 635 -5.50 -2.39 -27.21
CA ASN A 635 -5.49 -3.73 -26.61
C ASN A 635 -4.71 -3.75 -25.28
N GLY A 636 -5.30 -3.17 -24.24
CA GLY A 636 -4.77 -3.18 -22.88
C GLY A 636 -5.18 -4.39 -22.03
N CYS A 637 -5.41 -5.54 -22.67
CA CYS A 637 -5.98 -6.71 -22.00
C CYS A 637 -4.93 -7.71 -21.49
N GLY A 638 -3.69 -7.28 -21.24
CA GLY A 638 -2.56 -8.15 -20.94
C GLY A 638 -2.57 -8.74 -19.53
N GLY A 639 -3.09 -8.02 -18.54
CA GLY A 639 -3.09 -8.45 -17.15
C GLY A 639 -3.85 -7.55 -16.17
N ALA A 640 -4.11 -6.29 -16.56
CA ALA A 640 -4.88 -5.30 -15.84
C ALA A 640 -6.36 -5.66 -15.64
N PHE A 641 -7.03 -5.03 -14.69
CA PHE A 641 -8.49 -5.13 -14.57
C PHE A 641 -9.18 -4.61 -15.83
N LEU A 642 -10.29 -5.21 -16.24
CA LEU A 642 -11.04 -4.78 -17.43
C LEU A 642 -11.53 -3.33 -17.33
N HIS A 643 -11.46 -2.54 -18.41
CA HIS A 643 -12.17 -1.26 -18.57
C HIS A 643 -13.47 -1.40 -19.38
N PRO A 644 -14.42 -0.44 -19.28
CA PRO A 644 -15.64 -0.48 -20.09
C PRO A 644 -15.36 -0.16 -21.56
N THR A 645 -16.14 -0.75 -22.47
CA THR A 645 -16.13 -0.39 -23.91
C THR A 645 -17.25 0.59 -24.25
N HIS A 646 -18.42 0.47 -23.61
CA HIS A 646 -19.63 1.25 -23.95
C HIS A 646 -19.48 2.77 -23.76
N VAL A 647 -18.59 3.21 -22.87
CA VAL A 647 -18.25 4.62 -22.66
C VAL A 647 -17.64 5.28 -23.90
N PHE A 648 -16.93 4.49 -24.71
CA PHE A 648 -16.17 4.96 -25.86
C PHE A 648 -16.89 4.74 -27.21
N LYS A 649 -18.14 4.24 -27.18
CA LYS A 649 -18.92 3.86 -28.37
C LYS A 649 -19.07 4.99 -29.40
N ASN A 650 -19.05 6.24 -28.96
CA ASN A 650 -19.34 7.41 -29.81
C ASN A 650 -18.09 8.04 -30.44
N PHE A 651 -16.89 7.49 -30.23
CA PHE A 651 -15.68 7.96 -30.91
C PHE A 651 -15.79 7.68 -32.42
N ASN A 652 -15.57 8.71 -33.25
CA ASN A 652 -15.77 8.61 -34.70
C ASN A 652 -14.84 9.46 -35.57
N SER A 653 -13.91 10.24 -35.02
CA SER A 653 -13.05 11.11 -35.84
C SER A 653 -11.69 11.36 -35.23
N LEU A 654 -10.66 11.44 -36.08
CA LEU A 654 -9.29 11.83 -35.71
C LEU A 654 -8.64 12.55 -36.90
N TYR A 655 -8.03 13.71 -36.65
CA TYR A 655 -7.35 14.53 -37.67
C TYR A 655 -8.23 14.92 -38.88
N GLY A 656 -9.54 15.07 -38.67
CA GLY A 656 -10.51 15.32 -39.75
C GLY A 656 -11.02 14.04 -40.42
N THR A 657 -10.29 12.93 -40.35
CA THR A 657 -10.72 11.64 -40.89
C THR A 657 -11.78 10.97 -40.02
N THR A 658 -12.81 10.39 -40.64
CA THR A 658 -13.87 9.64 -39.96
C THR A 658 -13.49 8.17 -39.76
N TYR A 659 -13.85 7.61 -38.61
CA TYR A 659 -13.56 6.23 -38.21
C TYR A 659 -14.83 5.51 -37.76
N GLU A 660 -14.88 4.21 -38.05
CA GLU A 660 -15.95 3.31 -37.60
C GLU A 660 -15.37 2.26 -36.63
N CYS A 661 -16.02 2.08 -35.48
CA CYS A 661 -15.69 1.01 -34.54
C CYS A 661 -16.13 -0.33 -35.13
N LYS A 662 -15.19 -1.23 -35.41
CA LYS A 662 -15.48 -2.56 -35.99
C LYS A 662 -15.75 -3.61 -34.93
N ASN A 663 -14.86 -3.73 -33.95
CA ASN A 663 -14.93 -4.77 -32.93
C ASN A 663 -14.53 -4.18 -31.56
N PRO A 664 -15.47 -4.14 -30.60
CA PRO A 664 -15.19 -3.94 -29.18
C PRO A 664 -15.22 -5.27 -28.40
N TYR A 665 -14.29 -5.45 -27.46
CA TYR A 665 -14.28 -6.59 -26.55
C TYR A 665 -13.97 -6.16 -25.11
N PRO A 666 -14.91 -6.40 -24.16
CA PRO A 666 -16.25 -6.99 -24.34
C PRO A 666 -17.18 -6.14 -25.22
N THR A 667 -18.28 -6.73 -25.68
CA THR A 667 -19.31 -5.99 -26.41
C THR A 667 -19.86 -4.83 -25.57
N PHE A 668 -20.41 -3.79 -26.22
CA PHE A 668 -20.96 -2.64 -25.49
C PHE A 668 -22.08 -3.05 -24.51
N GLU A 669 -22.92 -4.00 -24.91
CA GLU A 669 -24.00 -4.52 -24.06
C GLU A 669 -23.47 -5.28 -22.85
N ASP A 670 -22.51 -6.20 -23.07
CA ASP A 670 -21.90 -6.95 -21.97
C ASP A 670 -21.15 -6.02 -21.02
N SER A 671 -20.45 -5.02 -21.56
CA SER A 671 -19.76 -4.01 -20.77
C SER A 671 -20.71 -3.23 -19.88
N SER A 672 -21.86 -2.79 -20.39
CA SER A 672 -22.89 -2.09 -19.59
C SER A 672 -23.49 -3.00 -18.51
N ARG A 673 -23.76 -4.28 -18.83
CA ARG A 673 -24.24 -5.27 -17.85
C ARG A 673 -23.23 -5.56 -16.75
N ILE A 674 -21.94 -5.64 -17.08
CA ILE A 674 -20.87 -5.85 -16.11
C ILE A 674 -20.84 -4.71 -15.07
N ALA A 675 -21.16 -3.48 -15.47
CA ALA A 675 -21.19 -2.32 -14.59
C ALA A 675 -22.19 -2.47 -13.43
N LEU A 676 -23.24 -3.31 -13.55
CA LEU A 676 -24.16 -3.64 -12.45
C LEU A 676 -23.44 -4.24 -11.23
N GLY A 677 -22.24 -4.80 -11.45
CA GLY A 677 -21.33 -5.21 -10.39
C GLY A 677 -21.02 -4.10 -9.39
N ASN A 678 -21.10 -2.82 -9.76
CA ASN A 678 -20.87 -1.70 -8.82
C ASN A 678 -21.90 -1.67 -7.69
N ILE A 679 -23.15 -2.04 -7.94
CA ILE A 679 -24.16 -2.13 -6.87
C ILE A 679 -23.94 -3.40 -6.04
N LEU A 680 -23.74 -4.54 -6.71
CA LEU A 680 -23.80 -5.86 -6.06
C LEU A 680 -22.47 -6.32 -5.43
N LYS A 681 -21.34 -5.87 -5.96
CA LYS A 681 -20.00 -6.40 -5.66
C LYS A 681 -19.03 -5.37 -5.11
N PHE A 682 -19.32 -4.06 -5.22
CA PHE A 682 -18.42 -3.01 -4.74
C PHE A 682 -18.07 -3.22 -3.27
N ARG A 683 -19.06 -3.34 -2.38
CA ARG A 683 -18.82 -3.58 -0.95
C ARG A 683 -18.02 -4.86 -0.69
N LYS A 684 -18.37 -5.96 -1.36
CA LYS A 684 -17.68 -7.26 -1.20
C LYS A 684 -16.20 -7.16 -1.58
N LYS A 685 -15.87 -6.37 -2.60
CA LYS A 685 -14.49 -6.17 -3.05
C LYS A 685 -13.78 -5.07 -2.28
N ASN A 686 -14.49 -4.06 -1.80
CA ASN A 686 -13.92 -2.83 -1.27
C ASN A 686 -14.40 -2.58 0.17
N TRP A 687 -14.58 -3.64 0.98
CA TRP A 687 -15.12 -3.53 2.34
C TRP A 687 -14.31 -2.57 3.24
N GLN A 688 -13.03 -2.33 2.94
CA GLN A 688 -12.23 -1.35 3.67
C GLN A 688 -12.66 0.11 3.42
N PHE A 689 -13.27 0.39 2.27
CA PHE A 689 -13.88 1.70 1.96
C PHE A 689 -14.97 2.04 2.99
N ASP A 690 -15.70 1.03 3.45
CA ASP A 690 -16.75 1.20 4.47
C ASP A 690 -16.21 1.84 5.76
N PHE A 691 -14.95 1.60 6.12
CA PHE A 691 -14.36 2.14 7.34
C PHE A 691 -14.32 3.67 7.33
N ILE A 692 -13.78 4.24 6.25
CA ILE A 692 -13.72 5.69 6.04
C ILE A 692 -15.14 6.24 5.83
N GLY A 693 -15.96 5.51 5.07
CA GLY A 693 -17.34 5.86 4.80
C GLY A 693 -18.20 6.05 6.05
N GLY A 694 -18.09 5.14 7.03
CA GLY A 694 -18.82 5.24 8.29
C GLY A 694 -18.39 6.44 9.14
N ILE A 695 -17.10 6.81 9.11
CA ILE A 695 -16.60 8.03 9.77
C ILE A 695 -17.21 9.27 9.13
N ILE A 696 -17.26 9.32 7.79
CA ILE A 696 -17.90 10.41 7.05
C ILE A 696 -19.39 10.51 7.43
N TYR A 697 -20.12 9.40 7.46
CA TYR A 697 -21.54 9.40 7.86
C TYR A 697 -21.73 9.89 9.29
N PHE A 698 -20.86 9.50 10.21
CA PHE A 698 -20.92 9.99 11.59
C PHE A 698 -20.69 11.50 11.64
N MET A 699 -19.74 12.05 10.88
CA MET A 699 -19.53 13.50 10.78
C MET A 699 -20.75 14.22 10.18
N LEU A 700 -21.41 13.63 9.16
CA LEU A 700 -22.61 14.19 8.55
C LEU A 700 -23.79 14.23 9.54
N ALA A 701 -23.94 13.20 10.38
CA ALA A 701 -25.03 13.12 11.35
C ALA A 701 -24.66 13.68 12.74
N PHE A 702 -23.40 14.06 12.97
CA PHE A 702 -22.84 14.37 14.30
C PHE A 702 -23.69 15.35 15.11
N SER A 703 -24.09 16.47 14.49
CA SER A 703 -24.84 17.53 15.17
C SER A 703 -26.30 17.16 15.48
N MET A 704 -26.78 16.00 15.00
CA MET A 704 -28.14 15.54 15.25
C MET A 704 -28.24 14.61 16.47
N PHE A 705 -27.13 14.13 17.03
CA PHE A 705 -27.17 13.28 18.22
C PHE A 705 -27.21 14.10 19.51
N PRO A 706 -28.00 13.71 20.54
CA PRO A 706 -29.15 12.78 20.52
C PRO A 706 -30.45 13.41 19.97
N GLN A 707 -31.41 12.58 19.58
CA GLN A 707 -32.77 13.01 19.23
C GLN A 707 -33.74 12.79 20.40
N CYS A 708 -34.10 13.86 21.10
CA CYS A 708 -34.87 13.79 22.35
C CYS A 708 -36.40 13.80 22.19
N ARG A 709 -36.92 14.12 21.00
CA ARG A 709 -38.37 14.19 20.73
C ARG A 709 -38.69 13.26 19.57
N LEU A 710 -38.92 11.99 19.86
CA LEU A 710 -39.29 10.97 18.87
C LEU A 710 -40.70 10.41 19.08
N ASP A 711 -41.38 10.84 20.15
CA ASP A 711 -42.66 10.24 20.56
C ASP A 711 -43.76 10.42 19.54
N HIS A 712 -43.71 11.51 18.75
CA HIS A 712 -44.70 11.80 17.71
C HIS A 712 -44.68 10.78 16.57
N ILE A 713 -43.57 10.07 16.34
CA ILE A 713 -43.46 9.05 15.29
C ILE A 713 -44.31 7.82 15.61
N PHE A 714 -44.62 7.59 16.89
CA PHE A 714 -45.40 6.43 17.36
C PHE A 714 -46.87 6.77 17.70
N LYS A 715 -47.36 7.97 17.36
CA LYS A 715 -48.71 8.44 17.76
C LYS A 715 -49.83 8.01 16.81
N ASP A 716 -49.52 7.65 15.57
CA ASP A 716 -50.53 7.31 14.57
C ASP A 716 -50.79 5.80 14.51
N ASP A 717 -52.04 5.36 14.57
CA ASP A 717 -52.35 3.92 14.56
C ASP A 717 -52.14 3.22 13.20
N THR A 718 -51.71 3.94 12.16
CA THR A 718 -51.54 3.42 10.80
C THR A 718 -50.08 3.40 10.36
N PHE A 719 -49.69 2.35 9.64
CA PHE A 719 -48.34 2.25 9.06
C PHE A 719 -48.01 3.42 8.11
N SER A 720 -49.00 3.90 7.34
CA SER A 720 -48.82 5.07 6.46
C SER A 720 -48.58 6.35 7.25
N GLY A 721 -49.26 6.54 8.40
CA GLY A 721 -49.04 7.69 9.28
C GLY A 721 -47.65 7.66 9.93
N HIS A 722 -47.22 6.49 10.42
CA HIS A 722 -45.85 6.28 10.90
C HIS A 722 -44.78 6.61 9.85
N MET A 723 -44.98 6.16 8.60
CA MET A 723 -44.04 6.48 7.51
C MET A 723 -44.06 7.97 7.15
N GLY A 724 -45.23 8.61 7.12
CA GLY A 724 -45.35 10.06 6.87
C GLY A 724 -44.61 10.89 7.92
N THR A 725 -44.93 10.67 9.19
CA THR A 725 -44.28 11.37 10.33
C THR A 725 -42.78 11.10 10.42
N PHE A 726 -42.33 9.89 10.05
CA PHE A 726 -40.91 9.57 9.93
C PHE A 726 -40.22 10.43 8.88
N PHE A 727 -40.75 10.47 7.65
CA PHE A 727 -40.16 11.27 6.57
C PHE A 727 -40.24 12.77 6.82
N ASP A 728 -41.31 13.26 7.45
CA ASP A 728 -41.42 14.65 7.89
C ASP A 728 -40.33 15.00 8.91
N THR A 729 -40.02 14.08 9.83
CA THR A 729 -38.93 14.24 10.80
C THR A 729 -37.57 14.24 10.11
N VAL A 730 -37.33 13.32 9.17
CA VAL A 730 -36.10 13.30 8.35
C VAL A 730 -35.91 14.60 7.60
N TRP A 731 -36.97 15.14 6.99
CA TRP A 731 -36.94 16.42 6.27
C TRP A 731 -36.65 17.59 7.20
N GLY A 732 -37.29 17.62 8.37
CA GLY A 732 -37.01 18.62 9.41
C GLY A 732 -35.55 18.60 9.87
N LEU A 733 -34.98 17.42 10.09
CA LEU A 733 -33.58 17.23 10.45
C LEU A 733 -32.64 17.65 9.32
N PHE A 734 -32.97 17.32 8.07
CA PHE A 734 -32.22 17.76 6.91
C PHE A 734 -32.15 19.29 6.84
N MET A 735 -33.28 19.99 7.00
CA MET A 735 -33.32 21.46 7.03
C MET A 735 -32.56 22.04 8.23
N TYR A 736 -32.60 21.36 9.39
CA TYR A 736 -31.85 21.78 10.57
C TYR A 736 -30.34 21.77 10.33
N ILE A 737 -29.81 20.79 9.56
CA ILE A 737 -28.39 20.73 9.21
C ILE A 737 -27.95 22.02 8.50
N PHE A 738 -28.72 22.50 7.53
CA PHE A 738 -28.40 23.72 6.79
C PHE A 738 -28.66 25.01 7.59
N GLY A 739 -29.63 25.01 8.50
CA GLY A 739 -30.03 26.21 9.21
C GLY A 739 -29.27 26.48 10.52
N ARG A 740 -28.82 25.44 11.23
CA ARG A 740 -28.34 25.57 12.62
C ARG A 740 -27.12 24.72 13.00
N SER A 741 -26.69 23.78 12.17
CA SER A 741 -25.56 22.91 12.49
C SER A 741 -24.23 23.47 11.97
N TYR A 742 -23.15 23.33 12.75
CA TYR A 742 -21.81 23.75 12.32
C TYR A 742 -20.96 22.57 11.83
N VAL A 743 -20.84 21.50 12.64
CA VAL A 743 -20.00 20.34 12.33
C VAL A 743 -20.56 19.55 11.14
N SER A 744 -21.84 19.17 11.20
CA SER A 744 -22.52 18.46 10.12
C SER A 744 -22.53 19.26 8.81
N LEU A 745 -22.77 20.58 8.87
CA LEU A 745 -22.73 21.45 7.71
C LEU A 745 -21.33 21.54 7.09
N THR A 746 -20.29 21.71 7.90
CA THR A 746 -18.90 21.71 7.40
C THR A 746 -18.56 20.37 6.75
N GLY A 747 -18.96 19.25 7.36
CA GLY A 747 -18.80 17.92 6.76
C GLY A 747 -19.49 17.79 5.41
N ALA A 748 -20.74 18.26 5.29
CA ALA A 748 -21.50 18.23 4.05
C ALA A 748 -20.89 19.13 2.96
N VAL A 749 -20.42 20.33 3.31
CA VAL A 749 -19.76 21.26 2.37
C VAL A 749 -18.44 20.68 1.88
N LEU A 750 -17.61 20.11 2.78
CA LEU A 750 -16.36 19.46 2.39
C LEU A 750 -16.62 18.27 1.46
N LEU A 751 -17.61 17.43 1.79
CA LEU A 751 -17.99 16.31 0.94
C LEU A 751 -18.50 16.79 -0.43
N LEU A 752 -19.21 17.92 -0.50
CA LEU A 752 -19.66 18.52 -1.75
C LEU A 752 -18.50 19.03 -2.59
N ILE A 753 -17.51 19.70 -2.00
CA ILE A 753 -16.30 20.14 -2.70
C ILE A 753 -15.57 18.93 -3.28
N ILE A 754 -15.42 17.86 -2.49
CA ILE A 754 -14.79 16.61 -2.93
C ILE A 754 -15.60 15.98 -4.06
N ALA A 755 -16.92 15.85 -3.91
CA ALA A 755 -17.79 15.23 -4.91
C ALA A 755 -17.78 16.00 -6.25
N ILE A 756 -17.80 17.33 -6.23
CA ILE A 756 -17.71 18.17 -7.44
C ILE A 756 -16.33 18.01 -8.10
N SER A 757 -15.27 17.99 -7.30
CA SER A 757 -13.89 17.83 -7.79
C SER A 757 -13.66 16.45 -8.39
N PHE A 758 -14.34 15.42 -7.84
CA PHE A 758 -14.27 14.05 -8.32
C PHE A 758 -14.91 13.87 -9.70
N VAL A 759 -15.90 14.68 -10.08
CA VAL A 759 -16.51 14.58 -11.42
C VAL A 759 -15.49 14.98 -12.52
N PRO A 760 -15.27 14.14 -13.56
CA PRO A 760 -14.24 14.39 -14.59
C PRO A 760 -14.37 15.74 -15.29
N SER A 761 -13.23 16.31 -15.72
CA SER A 761 -13.11 17.60 -16.45
C SER A 761 -14.03 17.74 -17.66
N LYS A 762 -14.28 16.66 -18.40
CA LYS A 762 -15.20 16.60 -19.56
C LYS A 762 -16.59 17.20 -19.28
N VAL A 763 -17.08 17.07 -18.04
CA VAL A 763 -18.43 17.50 -17.69
C VAL A 763 -18.43 19.01 -17.42
N PRO A 764 -19.33 19.80 -18.02
CA PRO A 764 -19.38 21.23 -17.79
C PRO A 764 -19.68 21.54 -16.32
N TRP A 765 -19.11 22.63 -15.79
CA TRP A 765 -19.19 23.02 -14.37
C TRP A 765 -20.60 22.93 -13.78
N LYS A 766 -21.61 23.45 -14.50
CA LYS A 766 -23.02 23.39 -14.06
C LYS A 766 -23.50 21.96 -13.79
N LYS A 767 -23.17 21.01 -14.69
CA LYS A 767 -23.53 19.59 -14.53
C LYS A 767 -22.72 18.93 -13.40
N LYS A 768 -21.44 19.29 -13.24
CA LYS A 768 -20.63 18.79 -12.11
C LYS A 768 -21.26 19.14 -10.76
N VAL A 769 -21.69 20.39 -10.61
CA VAL A 769 -22.38 20.88 -9.41
C VAL A 769 -23.66 20.09 -9.17
N VAL A 770 -24.50 19.89 -10.20
CA VAL A 770 -25.75 19.11 -10.07
C VAL A 770 -25.47 17.66 -9.65
N ILE A 771 -24.52 16.98 -10.32
CA ILE A 771 -24.14 15.59 -9.98
C ILE A 771 -23.61 15.52 -8.54
N GLY A 772 -22.74 16.44 -8.15
CA GLY A 772 -22.20 16.54 -6.79
C GLY A 772 -23.30 16.76 -5.75
N ILE A 773 -24.22 17.69 -5.98
CA ILE A 773 -25.36 17.96 -5.08
C ILE A 773 -26.23 16.71 -4.93
N LEU A 774 -26.60 16.05 -6.02
CA LEU A 774 -27.41 14.83 -5.98
C LEU A 774 -26.71 13.71 -5.19
N HIS A 775 -25.42 13.51 -5.44
CA HIS A 775 -24.63 12.48 -4.77
C HIS A 775 -24.48 12.75 -3.26
N VAL A 776 -24.14 13.99 -2.88
CA VAL A 776 -24.03 14.38 -1.46
C VAL A 776 -25.38 14.35 -0.76
N SER A 777 -26.45 14.75 -1.45
CA SER A 777 -27.82 14.67 -0.90
C SER A 777 -28.21 13.22 -0.61
N ALA A 778 -27.83 12.27 -1.47
CA ALA A 778 -28.07 10.84 -1.23
C ALA A 778 -27.29 10.34 0.00
N HIS A 779 -26.01 10.71 0.15
CA HIS A 779 -25.23 10.36 1.33
C HIS A 779 -25.77 11.01 2.61
N LEU A 780 -26.19 12.28 2.56
CA LEU A 780 -26.75 13.01 3.69
C LEU A 780 -28.10 12.43 4.13
N ALA A 781 -29.00 12.16 3.18
CA ALA A 781 -30.28 11.50 3.45
C ALA A 781 -30.08 10.13 4.09
N ALA A 782 -29.18 9.31 3.55
CA ALA A 782 -28.84 8.01 4.13
C ALA A 782 -28.29 8.12 5.56
N ALA A 783 -27.37 9.05 5.81
CA ALA A 783 -26.81 9.27 7.14
C ALA A 783 -27.87 9.70 8.16
N VAL A 784 -28.77 10.63 7.80
CA VAL A 784 -29.87 11.09 8.67
C VAL A 784 -30.89 9.99 8.93
N ILE A 785 -31.28 9.24 7.90
CA ILE A 785 -32.21 8.09 8.03
C ILE A 785 -31.62 7.04 8.99
N LEU A 786 -30.36 6.66 8.80
CA LEU A 786 -29.70 5.68 9.66
C LEU A 786 -29.55 6.17 11.09
N MET A 787 -29.28 7.47 11.27
CA MET A 787 -29.16 8.07 12.59
C MET A 787 -30.50 8.00 13.32
N LEU A 788 -31.58 8.39 12.62
CA LEU A 788 -32.93 8.37 13.16
C LEU A 788 -33.37 6.94 13.49
N LEU A 789 -33.05 5.96 12.66
CA LEU A 789 -33.32 4.54 12.94
C LEU A 789 -32.58 4.04 14.19
N LEU A 790 -31.31 4.43 14.38
CA LEU A 790 -30.56 4.09 15.59
C LEU A 790 -31.20 4.71 16.83
N GLU A 791 -31.52 6.00 16.78
CA GLU A 791 -32.18 6.72 17.89
C GLU A 791 -33.57 6.15 18.20
N LEU A 792 -34.36 5.79 17.19
CA LEU A 792 -35.64 5.10 17.37
C LEU A 792 -35.47 3.71 18.00
N GLY A 793 -34.43 2.98 17.62
CA GLY A 793 -34.09 1.69 18.24
C GLY A 793 -33.77 1.85 19.72
N ILE A 794 -32.95 2.83 20.09
CA ILE A 794 -32.62 3.14 21.49
C ILE A 794 -33.87 3.55 22.26
N GLU A 795 -34.67 4.46 21.70
CA GLU A 795 -35.94 4.92 22.31
C GLU A 795 -36.91 3.75 22.54
N THR A 796 -37.03 2.84 21.57
CA THR A 796 -37.87 1.64 21.70
C THR A 796 -37.39 0.75 22.84
N CYS A 797 -36.08 0.51 22.96
CA CYS A 797 -35.50 -0.25 24.07
C CYS A 797 -35.74 0.41 25.43
N ILE A 798 -35.64 1.74 25.52
CA ILE A 798 -35.91 2.49 26.75
C ILE A 798 -37.40 2.36 27.14
N ARG A 799 -38.32 2.52 26.18
CA ARG A 799 -39.77 2.39 26.41
C ARG A 799 -40.18 1.00 26.90
N HIS A 800 -39.56 -0.05 26.37
CA HIS A 800 -39.78 -1.43 26.80
C HIS A 800 -38.97 -1.82 28.05
N LYS A 801 -38.29 -0.87 28.71
CA LYS A 801 -37.46 -1.10 29.91
C LYS A 801 -36.35 -2.13 29.69
N LEU A 802 -35.80 -2.19 28.48
CA LEU A 802 -34.65 -3.03 28.14
C LEU A 802 -33.32 -2.31 28.38
N LEU A 803 -33.31 -0.98 28.30
CA LEU A 803 -32.14 -0.12 28.55
C LEU A 803 -32.52 1.05 29.47
N ALA A 804 -31.53 1.64 30.13
CA ALA A 804 -31.64 2.78 31.06
C ALA A 804 -32.52 2.51 32.30
N THR A 805 -32.42 1.31 32.88
CA THR A 805 -33.27 0.89 34.02
C THR A 805 -32.68 1.19 35.39
N SER A 806 -31.37 0.97 35.60
CA SER A 806 -30.70 1.17 36.89
C SER A 806 -29.42 2.01 36.85
N GLY A 807 -29.10 2.64 35.71
CA GLY A 807 -28.00 3.60 35.56
C GLY A 807 -26.76 3.02 34.89
N TYR A 808 -25.59 3.66 35.02
CA TYR A 808 -24.37 3.32 34.25
C TYR A 808 -23.74 1.94 34.53
N HIS A 809 -24.28 1.16 35.48
CA HIS A 809 -23.62 -0.03 36.03
C HIS A 809 -24.56 -1.25 36.13
N THR A 810 -25.60 -1.31 35.30
CA THR A 810 -26.57 -2.42 35.29
C THR A 810 -25.89 -3.79 35.10
N LEU A 811 -24.91 -3.90 34.19
CA LEU A 811 -24.13 -5.13 34.00
C LEU A 811 -23.36 -5.55 35.26
N TYR A 812 -22.85 -4.60 36.02
CA TYR A 812 -22.15 -4.87 37.29
C TYR A 812 -23.12 -5.30 38.39
N GLU A 813 -24.31 -4.71 38.45
CA GLU A 813 -25.38 -5.13 39.37
C GLU A 813 -25.85 -6.55 39.06
N TRP A 814 -26.05 -6.87 37.78
CA TRP A 814 -26.36 -8.22 37.33
C TRP A 814 -25.22 -9.20 37.67
N TYR A 815 -23.97 -8.82 37.39
CA TYR A 815 -22.80 -9.63 37.75
C TYR A 815 -22.76 -9.93 39.25
N LYS A 816 -22.94 -8.91 40.12
CA LYS A 816 -23.00 -9.11 41.57
C LYS A 816 -24.13 -10.04 41.98
N SER A 817 -25.31 -9.92 41.35
CA SER A 817 -26.45 -10.80 41.62
C SER A 817 -26.13 -12.25 41.26
N VAL A 818 -25.63 -12.50 40.05
CA VAL A 818 -25.31 -13.86 39.58
C VAL A 818 -24.11 -14.46 40.31
N GLU A 819 -23.09 -13.65 40.58
CA GLU A 819 -21.89 -14.05 41.33
C GLU A 819 -22.26 -14.46 42.75
N SER A 820 -23.14 -13.72 43.42
CA SER A 820 -23.58 -14.07 44.78
C SER A 820 -24.46 -15.33 44.82
N GLU A 821 -25.21 -15.61 43.75
CA GLU A 821 -26.04 -16.81 43.63
C GLU A 821 -25.23 -18.07 43.26
N HIS A 822 -24.28 -17.97 42.33
CA HIS A 822 -23.57 -19.14 41.78
C HIS A 822 -22.17 -19.37 42.37
N PHE A 823 -21.55 -18.34 42.97
CA PHE A 823 -20.19 -18.40 43.51
C PHE A 823 -20.12 -17.77 44.92
N PRO A 824 -20.78 -18.38 45.92
CA PRO A 824 -20.70 -17.91 47.31
C PRO A 824 -19.26 -17.93 47.79
N ASP A 825 -18.87 -16.94 48.60
CA ASP A 825 -17.52 -16.80 49.16
C ASP A 825 -17.53 -17.17 50.66
N PRO A 826 -17.53 -18.48 51.00
CA PRO A 826 -17.60 -18.93 52.39
C PRO A 826 -16.36 -18.55 53.21
N THR A 827 -15.27 -18.14 52.54
CA THR A 827 -14.01 -17.79 53.19
C THR A 827 -13.83 -16.28 53.40
N GLY A 828 -14.71 -15.43 52.87
CA GLY A 828 -14.57 -13.96 52.91
C GLY A 828 -13.33 -13.45 52.16
N LEU A 829 -12.84 -14.19 51.16
CA LEU A 829 -11.67 -13.82 50.37
C LEU A 829 -11.89 -12.53 49.57
N LYS A 830 -13.09 -12.31 49.04
CA LYS A 830 -13.45 -11.12 48.24
C LYS A 830 -13.48 -9.86 49.08
N GLU A 831 -14.08 -9.91 50.28
CA GLU A 831 -14.04 -8.80 51.23
C GLU A 831 -12.60 -8.47 51.66
N ARG A 832 -11.76 -9.50 51.88
CA ARG A 832 -10.34 -9.29 52.16
C ARG A 832 -9.59 -8.64 51.00
N ILE A 833 -9.82 -9.08 49.76
CA ILE A 833 -9.21 -8.47 48.56
C ILE A 833 -9.70 -7.03 48.39
N GLU A 834 -10.99 -6.76 48.60
CA GLU A 834 -11.53 -5.41 48.58
C GLU A 834 -10.85 -4.53 49.64
N HIS A 835 -10.64 -5.04 50.86
CA HIS A 835 -9.94 -4.33 51.92
C HIS A 835 -8.45 -4.11 51.59
N TRP A 836 -7.74 -5.14 51.12
CA TRP A 836 -6.33 -5.08 50.72
C TRP A 836 -6.08 -4.15 49.54
N THR A 837 -7.07 -3.97 48.68
CA THR A 837 -7.01 -3.06 47.54
C THR A 837 -7.66 -1.69 47.81
N PHE A 838 -8.07 -1.42 49.06
CA PHE A 838 -8.77 -0.18 49.44
C PHE A 838 -10.00 0.13 48.55
N GLY A 839 -10.75 -0.90 48.14
CA GLY A 839 -11.91 -0.78 47.27
C GLY A 839 -11.58 -0.63 45.77
N LEU A 840 -10.30 -0.67 45.39
CA LEU A 840 -9.90 -0.53 43.98
C LEU A 840 -10.31 -1.74 43.14
N TYR A 841 -10.24 -2.96 43.69
CA TYR A 841 -10.65 -4.18 42.98
C TYR A 841 -12.11 -4.12 42.46
N PRO A 842 -13.15 -3.93 43.31
CA PRO A 842 -14.52 -3.85 42.83
C PRO A 842 -14.79 -2.60 42.01
N ALA A 843 -14.11 -1.47 42.29
CA ALA A 843 -14.22 -0.26 41.48
C ALA A 843 -13.71 -0.49 40.04
N CYS A 844 -12.55 -1.11 39.89
CA CYS A 844 -11.99 -1.45 38.58
C CYS A 844 -12.93 -2.36 37.78
N ILE A 845 -13.48 -3.41 38.40
CA ILE A 845 -14.45 -4.29 37.73
C ILE A 845 -15.71 -3.52 37.34
N LYS A 846 -16.27 -2.70 38.24
CA LYS A 846 -17.46 -1.88 38.00
C LYS A 846 -17.29 -0.94 36.80
N TYR A 847 -16.17 -0.22 36.74
CA TYR A 847 -15.90 0.71 35.62
C TYR A 847 -15.53 -0.03 34.33
N LEU A 848 -14.78 -1.13 34.43
CA LEU A 848 -14.45 -1.97 33.27
C LEU A 848 -15.73 -2.53 32.64
N MET A 849 -16.65 -3.05 33.44
CA MET A 849 -17.95 -3.57 32.95
C MET A 849 -18.80 -2.47 32.31
N SER A 850 -18.83 -1.26 32.87
CA SER A 850 -19.53 -0.14 32.21
C SER A 850 -18.93 0.23 30.85
N ALA A 851 -17.63 0.01 30.64
CA ALA A 851 -17.01 0.22 29.33
C ALA A 851 -17.40 -0.86 28.29
N PHE A 852 -17.85 -2.04 28.74
CA PHE A 852 -18.36 -3.10 27.88
C PHE A 852 -19.88 -3.01 27.64
N ASP A 853 -20.63 -2.33 28.53
CA ASP A 853 -22.07 -2.11 28.40
C ASP A 853 -22.41 -0.80 27.67
N VAL A 854 -21.88 -0.68 26.45
CA VAL A 854 -22.01 0.52 25.62
C VAL A 854 -23.47 0.93 25.36
N PRO A 855 -24.43 0.03 25.05
CA PRO A 855 -25.84 0.40 24.86
C PRO A 855 -26.49 1.03 26.09
N GLU A 856 -26.20 0.52 27.29
CA GLU A 856 -26.73 1.10 28.54
C GLU A 856 -26.13 2.49 28.78
N VAL A 857 -24.81 2.64 28.60
CA VAL A 857 -24.14 3.95 28.71
C VAL A 857 -24.74 4.94 27.72
N MET A 858 -25.00 4.54 26.47
CA MET A 858 -25.66 5.38 25.47
C MET A 858 -27.06 5.81 25.93
N ALA A 859 -27.89 4.87 26.39
CA ALA A 859 -29.28 5.13 26.78
C ALA A 859 -29.39 6.01 28.03
N VAL A 860 -28.59 5.73 29.07
CA VAL A 860 -28.56 6.51 30.33
C VAL A 860 -28.04 7.92 30.07
N THR A 861 -26.96 8.06 29.29
CA THR A 861 -26.41 9.37 28.95
C THR A 861 -27.38 10.17 28.09
N ARG A 862 -28.03 9.53 27.11
CA ARG A 862 -29.07 10.15 26.29
C ARG A 862 -30.22 10.68 27.14
N ASN A 863 -30.77 9.89 28.05
CA ASN A 863 -31.83 10.33 28.97
C ASN A 863 -31.40 11.52 29.83
N THR A 864 -30.13 11.55 30.26
CA THR A 864 -29.56 12.68 31.01
C THR A 864 -29.50 13.94 30.14
N ILE A 865 -28.98 13.82 28.91
CA ILE A 865 -28.90 14.94 27.95
C ILE A 865 -30.31 15.48 27.63
N CYS A 866 -31.28 14.59 27.39
CA CYS A 866 -32.63 14.99 27.00
C CYS A 866 -33.41 15.66 28.14
N LYS A 867 -33.11 15.35 29.39
CA LYS A 867 -33.73 16.00 30.56
C LYS A 867 -33.04 17.29 30.96
N ASN A 868 -31.71 17.29 31.01
CA ASN A 868 -30.92 18.34 31.66
C ASN A 868 -30.09 19.18 30.67
N GLY A 869 -30.12 18.87 29.38
CA GLY A 869 -29.30 19.51 28.34
C GLY A 869 -27.88 18.94 28.26
N MET A 870 -27.20 19.20 27.14
CA MET A 870 -25.83 18.72 26.88
C MET A 870 -24.80 19.29 27.87
N ASP A 871 -25.02 20.51 28.35
CA ASP A 871 -24.13 21.21 29.30
C ASP A 871 -24.09 20.55 30.68
N SER A 872 -25.03 19.64 30.97
CA SER A 872 -25.04 18.86 32.21
C SER A 872 -23.92 17.80 32.26
N LEU A 873 -23.31 17.47 31.13
CA LEU A 873 -22.22 16.49 31.05
C LEU A 873 -20.86 17.17 31.14
N SER A 874 -19.92 16.50 31.83
CA SER A 874 -18.50 16.86 31.71
C SER A 874 -18.00 16.62 30.28
N ARG A 875 -16.94 17.32 29.87
CA ARG A 875 -16.29 17.11 28.57
C ARG A 875 -15.91 15.64 28.32
N GLY A 876 -15.43 14.95 29.36
CA GLY A 876 -15.13 13.52 29.29
C GLY A 876 -16.39 12.67 29.09
N GLY A 877 -17.48 13.00 29.79
CA GLY A 877 -18.77 12.32 29.60
C GLY A 877 -19.35 12.50 28.19
N ALA A 878 -19.26 13.71 27.63
CA ALA A 878 -19.66 13.96 26.24
C ALA A 878 -18.81 13.15 25.24
N VAL A 879 -17.49 13.06 25.46
CA VAL A 879 -16.59 12.24 24.63
C VAL A 879 -16.97 10.76 24.71
N ILE A 880 -17.23 10.25 25.91
CA ILE A 880 -17.67 8.85 26.10
C ILE A 880 -18.99 8.58 25.38
N TYR A 881 -19.95 9.51 25.46
CA TYR A 881 -21.22 9.42 24.74
C TYR A 881 -21.02 9.32 23.23
N TYR A 882 -20.32 10.28 22.63
CA TYR A 882 -20.10 10.29 21.18
C TYR A 882 -19.24 9.10 20.72
N ALA A 883 -18.27 8.65 21.51
CA ALA A 883 -17.50 7.45 21.21
C ALA A 883 -18.40 6.20 21.21
N SER A 884 -19.32 6.11 22.17
CA SER A 884 -20.27 5.01 22.28
C SER A 884 -21.24 4.98 21.10
N VAL A 885 -21.85 6.13 20.78
CA VAL A 885 -22.74 6.30 19.60
C VAL A 885 -21.98 6.00 18.32
N PHE A 886 -20.76 6.50 18.17
CA PHE A 886 -19.91 6.27 17.01
C PHE A 886 -19.73 4.79 16.73
N LEU A 887 -19.40 3.97 17.73
CA LEU A 887 -19.16 2.53 17.54
C LEU A 887 -20.36 1.83 16.89
N TYR A 888 -21.57 2.07 17.41
CA TYR A 888 -22.78 1.45 16.89
C TYR A 888 -23.23 2.05 15.56
N PHE A 889 -23.23 3.38 15.47
CA PHE A 889 -23.62 4.07 14.24
C PHE A 889 -22.68 3.74 13.09
N TRP A 890 -21.38 3.64 13.35
CA TRP A 890 -20.37 3.28 12.36
C TRP A 890 -20.63 1.87 11.81
N VAL A 891 -20.77 0.85 12.66
CA VAL A 891 -21.11 -0.52 12.20
C VAL A 891 -22.43 -0.54 11.42
N PHE A 892 -23.45 0.17 11.89
CA PHE A 892 -24.77 0.19 11.26
C PHE A 892 -24.78 0.92 9.90
N SER A 893 -24.03 2.01 9.78
CA SER A 893 -23.99 2.84 8.56
C SER A 893 -23.08 2.29 7.47
N THR A 894 -22.01 1.58 7.84
CA THR A 894 -21.00 1.06 6.91
C THR A 894 -21.56 0.37 5.65
N PRO A 895 -22.58 -0.52 5.71
CA PRO A 895 -23.10 -1.18 4.50
C PRO A 895 -23.72 -0.23 3.48
N VAL A 896 -24.36 0.83 3.98
CA VAL A 896 -25.15 1.76 3.17
C VAL A 896 -24.24 2.72 2.41
N VAL A 897 -23.10 3.10 2.99
CA VAL A 897 -22.14 4.01 2.35
C VAL A 897 -21.65 3.43 1.01
N SER A 898 -21.18 2.18 1.02
CA SER A 898 -20.75 1.49 -0.20
C SER A 898 -21.88 1.27 -1.20
N LEU A 899 -23.12 1.07 -0.72
CA LEU A 899 -24.27 0.91 -1.60
C LEU A 899 -24.59 2.20 -2.36
N VAL A 900 -24.60 3.35 -1.66
CA VAL A 900 -24.82 4.66 -2.28
C VAL A 900 -23.71 4.98 -3.27
N PHE A 901 -22.45 4.76 -2.90
CA PHE A 901 -21.31 5.03 -3.78
C PHE A 901 -21.25 4.10 -5.00
N GLY A 902 -21.48 2.79 -4.80
CA GLY A 902 -21.56 1.82 -5.89
C GLY A 902 -22.73 2.11 -6.85
N SER A 903 -23.87 2.57 -6.32
CA SER A 903 -25.01 3.00 -7.14
C SER A 903 -24.69 4.26 -7.95
N TYR A 904 -23.98 5.22 -7.35
CA TYR A 904 -23.48 6.40 -8.05
C TYR A 904 -22.57 6.01 -9.24
N LEU A 905 -21.58 5.15 -9.02
CA LEU A 905 -20.69 4.69 -10.09
C LEU A 905 -21.45 3.98 -11.21
N TYR A 906 -22.41 3.11 -10.86
CA TYR A 906 -23.28 2.44 -11.83
C TYR A 906 -24.11 3.45 -12.66
N ILE A 907 -24.66 4.47 -12.01
CA ILE A 907 -25.48 5.47 -12.70
C ILE A 907 -24.62 6.31 -13.63
N CYS A 908 -23.50 6.81 -13.12
CA CYS A 908 -22.58 7.65 -13.85
C CYS A 908 -22.01 6.98 -15.10
N ILE A 909 -21.61 5.72 -15.02
CA ILE A 909 -20.99 5.04 -16.17
C ILE A 909 -22.01 4.70 -17.26
N ASN A 910 -23.22 4.26 -16.90
CA ASN A 910 -24.22 3.82 -17.88
C ASN A 910 -25.01 4.95 -18.51
N TRP A 911 -25.37 6.00 -17.75
CA TRP A 911 -26.20 7.10 -18.27
C TRP A 911 -25.41 8.37 -18.60
N LEU A 912 -24.32 8.64 -17.88
CA LEU A 912 -23.52 9.85 -18.10
C LEU A 912 -22.21 9.56 -18.84
N HIS A 913 -21.84 8.28 -19.01
CA HIS A 913 -20.59 7.84 -19.62
C HIS A 913 -19.36 8.52 -18.99
N ILE A 914 -19.34 8.60 -17.66
CA ILE A 914 -18.21 9.11 -16.88
C ILE A 914 -17.73 8.06 -15.86
N HIS A 915 -16.58 8.31 -15.22
CA HIS A 915 -15.99 7.42 -14.20
C HIS A 915 -15.62 6.03 -14.73
N PHE A 916 -15.11 5.96 -15.96
CA PHE A 916 -14.81 4.67 -16.60
C PHE A 916 -13.75 3.87 -15.83
N ASP A 917 -12.75 4.57 -15.29
CA ASP A 917 -11.65 3.97 -14.55
C ASP A 917 -12.09 3.59 -13.12
N GLU A 918 -12.69 4.54 -12.41
CA GLU A 918 -13.19 4.38 -11.03
C GLU A 918 -14.22 3.25 -10.91
N ALA A 919 -15.18 3.21 -11.83
CA ALA A 919 -16.23 2.20 -11.81
C ALA A 919 -15.67 0.79 -12.02
N PHE A 920 -14.73 0.59 -12.93
CA PHE A 920 -14.25 -0.76 -13.26
C PHE A 920 -13.03 -1.20 -12.42
N SER A 921 -12.17 -0.28 -11.99
CA SER A 921 -11.07 -0.55 -11.04
C SER A 921 -11.62 -1.04 -9.70
N SER A 922 -12.75 -0.47 -9.24
CA SER A 922 -13.44 -0.94 -8.04
C SER A 922 -13.89 -2.39 -8.12
N LEU A 923 -14.18 -2.88 -9.34
CA LEU A 923 -14.66 -4.22 -9.60
C LEU A 923 -13.54 -5.23 -9.83
N ARG A 924 -12.29 -4.82 -10.05
CA ARG A 924 -11.11 -5.70 -10.17
C ARG A 924 -11.40 -6.95 -11.00
N ILE A 925 -11.85 -6.73 -12.23
CA ILE A 925 -12.33 -7.79 -13.12
C ILE A 925 -11.13 -8.40 -13.84
N ALA A 926 -10.73 -9.60 -13.41
CA ALA A 926 -9.63 -10.36 -14.01
C ALA A 926 -9.96 -11.04 -15.34
N ASN A 927 -11.23 -11.07 -15.70
CA ASN A 927 -11.73 -11.69 -16.92
C ASN A 927 -11.50 -10.79 -18.14
N TYR A 928 -11.82 -11.30 -19.34
CA TYR A 928 -11.66 -10.60 -20.62
C TYR A 928 -10.20 -10.18 -20.85
N LYS A 929 -9.36 -11.18 -21.15
CA LYS A 929 -7.96 -10.96 -21.51
C LYS A 929 -7.74 -11.25 -22.99
N SER A 930 -6.82 -10.53 -23.61
CA SER A 930 -6.50 -10.68 -25.02
C SER A 930 -5.10 -10.19 -25.35
N PHE A 931 -4.60 -10.62 -26.49
CA PHE A 931 -3.40 -10.11 -27.15
C PHE A 931 -3.64 -10.15 -28.67
N THR A 932 -2.85 -9.40 -29.43
CA THR A 932 -2.97 -9.37 -30.89
C THR A 932 -1.77 -10.05 -31.51
N ARG A 933 -2.01 -11.05 -32.36
CA ARG A 933 -1.00 -11.72 -33.17
C ARG A 933 -1.04 -11.19 -34.60
N PHE A 934 0.13 -10.92 -35.15
CA PHE A 934 0.34 -10.37 -36.47
C PHE A 934 1.16 -11.34 -37.31
N HIS A 935 0.93 -11.30 -38.62
CA HIS A 935 1.72 -12.02 -39.61
C HIS A 935 1.94 -11.14 -40.83
N ILE A 936 3.21 -10.86 -41.14
CA ILE A 936 3.58 -10.30 -42.45
C ILE A 936 3.73 -11.49 -43.39
N ASN A 937 2.82 -11.60 -44.35
CA ASN A 937 2.82 -12.71 -45.30
C ASN A 937 3.84 -12.47 -46.43
N ASN A 938 4.01 -13.48 -47.30
CA ASN A 938 4.98 -13.41 -48.41
C ASN A 938 4.67 -12.31 -49.44
N LYS A 939 3.42 -11.83 -49.52
CA LYS A 939 3.03 -10.70 -50.38
C LYS A 939 3.37 -9.35 -49.76
N GLY A 940 3.62 -9.32 -48.45
CA GLY A 940 3.86 -8.11 -47.68
C GLY A 940 2.62 -7.55 -47.01
N ASP A 941 1.47 -8.22 -47.05
CA ASP A 941 0.28 -7.81 -46.31
C ASP A 941 0.43 -8.16 -44.82
N LEU A 942 -0.17 -7.35 -43.97
CA LEU A 942 -0.20 -7.57 -42.52
C LEU A 942 -1.54 -8.20 -42.12
N GLU A 943 -1.51 -9.50 -41.84
CA GLU A 943 -2.65 -10.24 -41.27
C GLU A 943 -2.67 -10.06 -39.75
N VAL A 944 -3.84 -9.74 -39.20
CA VAL A 944 -4.03 -9.42 -37.78
C VAL A 944 -5.08 -10.35 -37.19
N PHE A 945 -4.75 -10.99 -36.07
CA PHE A 945 -5.60 -11.90 -35.32
C PHE A 945 -5.62 -11.49 -33.85
N THR A 946 -6.77 -11.08 -33.31
CA THR A 946 -6.89 -10.81 -31.87
C THR A 946 -7.45 -12.03 -31.16
N LEU A 947 -6.63 -12.62 -30.28
CA LEU A 947 -6.98 -13.80 -29.49
C LEU A 947 -7.43 -13.37 -28.10
N ALA A 948 -8.52 -13.95 -27.61
CA ALA A 948 -9.10 -13.59 -26.32
C ALA A 948 -9.54 -14.79 -25.49
N VAL A 949 -9.57 -14.58 -24.18
CA VAL A 949 -10.06 -15.49 -23.14
C VAL A 949 -11.08 -14.75 -22.29
N ASP A 950 -12.32 -15.23 -22.27
CA ASP A 950 -13.41 -14.59 -21.53
C ASP A 950 -13.27 -14.78 -20.01
N LYS A 951 -12.80 -15.95 -19.55
CA LYS A 951 -12.68 -16.28 -18.11
C LYS A 951 -11.27 -16.70 -17.74
N VAL A 952 -10.67 -15.98 -16.80
CA VAL A 952 -9.32 -16.28 -16.30
C VAL A 952 -9.37 -17.32 -15.18
N PRO A 953 -8.51 -18.36 -15.21
CA PRO A 953 -8.40 -19.34 -14.12
C PRO A 953 -7.94 -18.70 -12.81
N LYS A 954 -8.52 -19.14 -11.70
CA LYS A 954 -8.10 -18.73 -10.35
C LYS A 954 -7.19 -19.74 -9.68
N GLU A 955 -7.29 -21.01 -10.08
CA GLU A 955 -6.55 -22.10 -9.46
C GLU A 955 -5.69 -22.82 -10.49
N TRP A 956 -4.41 -22.92 -10.18
CA TRP A 956 -3.39 -23.50 -11.05
C TRP A 956 -2.71 -24.67 -10.35
N LYS A 957 -2.29 -25.65 -11.16
CA LYS A 957 -1.53 -26.82 -10.73
C LYS A 957 -0.36 -27.07 -11.67
N LEU A 958 0.66 -27.79 -11.20
CA LEU A 958 1.80 -28.17 -12.02
C LEU A 958 1.30 -28.94 -13.25
N ASP A 959 1.77 -28.57 -14.44
CA ASP A 959 1.39 -29.27 -15.67
C ASP A 959 2.19 -30.58 -15.79
N PRO A 960 1.53 -31.76 -15.74
CA PRO A 960 2.24 -33.04 -15.85
C PRO A 960 2.97 -33.20 -17.18
N LYS A 961 2.51 -32.51 -18.24
CA LYS A 961 3.17 -32.54 -19.56
C LYS A 961 4.48 -31.76 -19.56
N TRP A 962 4.52 -30.62 -18.86
CA TRP A 962 5.75 -29.85 -18.67
C TRP A 962 6.73 -30.55 -17.73
N ASP A 963 6.23 -31.26 -16.71
CA ASP A 963 7.06 -32.00 -15.75
C ASP A 963 7.65 -33.28 -16.35
N GLY A 964 6.87 -33.96 -17.20
CA GLY A 964 7.26 -35.20 -17.88
C GLY A 964 8.05 -35.02 -19.19
N GLU A 965 8.19 -33.80 -19.71
CA GLU A 965 9.03 -33.53 -20.90
C GLU A 965 10.51 -33.62 -20.53
N SER A 966 11.28 -34.44 -21.27
CA SER A 966 12.72 -34.61 -21.06
C SER A 966 13.45 -33.31 -21.37
N LYS A 967 13.97 -32.65 -20.34
CA LYS A 967 14.72 -31.39 -20.47
C LYS A 967 16.19 -31.70 -20.63
N HIS A 968 16.72 -31.60 -21.85
CA HIS A 968 18.17 -31.55 -22.01
C HIS A 968 18.69 -30.24 -21.39
N PRO A 969 19.74 -30.27 -20.55
CA PRO A 969 20.24 -29.08 -19.86
C PRO A 969 20.75 -27.94 -20.76
N GLN A 970 20.81 -28.14 -22.08
CA GLN A 970 21.27 -27.13 -23.03
C GLN A 970 20.15 -26.60 -23.92
N ASP A 971 18.98 -27.26 -23.96
CA ASP A 971 17.91 -26.88 -24.87
C ASP A 971 17.13 -25.68 -24.33
N PRO A 972 17.01 -24.59 -25.11
CA PRO A 972 16.23 -23.44 -24.70
C PRO A 972 14.74 -23.77 -24.63
N SER A 973 14.04 -23.14 -23.67
CA SER A 973 12.64 -23.43 -23.35
C SER A 973 11.67 -23.20 -24.52
N TYR A 974 12.00 -22.32 -25.47
CA TYR A 974 11.15 -22.05 -26.63
C TYR A 974 11.09 -23.19 -27.64
N LEU A 975 12.00 -24.17 -27.58
CA LEU A 975 11.94 -25.39 -28.39
C LEU A 975 11.06 -26.48 -27.77
N GLN A 976 10.67 -26.33 -26.50
CA GLN A 976 9.85 -27.32 -25.80
C GLN A 976 8.43 -27.35 -26.35
N LYS A 977 7.84 -28.55 -26.38
CA LYS A 977 6.46 -28.76 -26.81
C LYS A 977 5.46 -28.25 -25.79
N PHE A 978 5.78 -28.33 -24.50
CA PHE A 978 4.95 -27.84 -23.39
C PHE A 978 5.75 -26.85 -22.54
N PRO A 979 5.95 -25.59 -22.98
CA PRO A 979 6.90 -24.67 -22.34
C PRO A 979 6.45 -24.14 -20.96
N SER A 980 5.16 -24.19 -20.66
CA SER A 980 4.56 -23.51 -19.50
C SER A 980 4.38 -24.44 -18.31
N LYS A 981 4.91 -24.01 -17.15
CA LYS A 981 4.96 -24.81 -15.92
C LYS A 981 3.60 -25.12 -15.30
N TRP A 982 2.65 -24.19 -15.36
CA TRP A 982 1.37 -24.30 -14.65
C TRP A 982 0.21 -24.36 -15.62
N ARG A 983 -0.72 -25.29 -15.37
CA ARG A 983 -1.99 -25.39 -16.11
C ARG A 983 -3.17 -25.10 -15.21
N ALA A 984 -4.32 -24.78 -15.80
CA ALA A 984 -5.54 -24.59 -15.02
C ALA A 984 -5.88 -25.90 -14.28
N SER A 985 -6.35 -25.77 -13.04
CA SER A 985 -6.73 -26.94 -12.23
C SER A 985 -7.91 -27.69 -12.85
N SER A 986 -8.86 -26.91 -13.37
CA SER A 986 -10.03 -27.35 -14.15
C SER A 986 -9.67 -27.33 -15.65
N PRO A 987 -9.62 -28.48 -16.34
CA PRO A 987 -9.24 -28.53 -17.76
C PRO A 987 -10.12 -27.66 -18.66
N ASN A 988 -11.42 -27.62 -18.43
CA ASN A 988 -12.37 -26.83 -19.23
C ASN A 988 -12.20 -25.30 -19.09
N GLN A 989 -11.30 -24.86 -18.20
CA GLN A 989 -10.97 -23.46 -18.00
C GLN A 989 -9.54 -23.15 -18.45
N ASP A 990 -8.78 -24.10 -19.00
CA ASP A 990 -7.41 -23.82 -19.43
C ASP A 990 -7.43 -22.80 -20.59
N PRO A 991 -6.62 -21.73 -20.53
CA PRO A 991 -6.57 -20.73 -21.60
C PRO A 991 -6.27 -21.34 -22.96
N VAL A 992 -5.44 -22.38 -23.02
CA VAL A 992 -5.06 -23.05 -24.27
C VAL A 992 -6.28 -23.70 -24.96
N ASP A 993 -7.26 -24.15 -24.17
CA ASP A 993 -8.46 -24.82 -24.67
C ASP A 993 -9.65 -23.85 -24.87
N THR A 994 -9.61 -22.67 -24.23
CA THR A 994 -10.72 -21.70 -24.21
C THR A 994 -10.50 -20.45 -25.07
N VAL A 995 -9.30 -20.28 -25.62
CA VAL A 995 -8.95 -19.13 -26.46
C VAL A 995 -9.72 -19.12 -27.79
N ARG A 996 -10.20 -17.94 -28.18
CA ARG A 996 -10.92 -17.70 -29.44
C ARG A 996 -10.43 -16.45 -30.15
N ILE A 997 -10.64 -16.39 -31.46
CA ILE A 997 -10.37 -15.20 -32.27
C ILE A 997 -11.61 -14.30 -32.19
N ILE A 998 -11.42 -13.06 -31.75
CA ILE A 998 -12.50 -12.06 -31.60
C ILE A 998 -12.50 -11.00 -32.70
N ASP A 999 -11.38 -10.87 -33.41
CA ASP A 999 -11.24 -10.02 -34.56
C ASP A 999 -10.16 -10.57 -35.48
N GLN A 1000 -10.38 -10.48 -36.79
CA GLN A 1000 -9.46 -10.90 -37.83
C GLN A 1000 -9.60 -9.95 -39.02
N PHE A 1001 -8.47 -9.41 -39.50
CA PHE A 1001 -8.44 -8.54 -40.67
C PHE A 1001 -7.06 -8.49 -41.31
N VAL A 1002 -6.99 -7.95 -42.52
CA VAL A 1002 -5.75 -7.77 -43.28
C VAL A 1002 -5.58 -6.29 -43.60
N ILE A 1003 -4.35 -5.79 -43.45
CA ILE A 1003 -3.93 -4.49 -43.96
C ILE A 1003 -3.06 -4.76 -45.19
N GLU A 1004 -3.62 -4.44 -46.35
CA GLU A 1004 -2.96 -4.63 -47.64
C GLU A 1004 -1.80 -3.65 -47.80
N LYS A 1005 -0.72 -4.12 -48.40
CA LYS A 1005 0.36 -3.25 -48.82
C LYS A 1005 -0.07 -2.52 -50.10
N THR A 1006 -0.03 -1.19 -50.12
CA THR A 1006 -0.34 -0.42 -51.34
C THR A 1006 0.61 -0.83 -52.48
N GLU A 1007 0.06 -1.42 -53.54
CA GLU A 1007 0.73 -1.54 -54.83
C GLU A 1007 0.59 -0.22 -55.61
N LYS A 1008 1.56 0.06 -56.47
CA LYS A 1008 1.53 1.22 -57.39
C LYS A 1008 0.19 1.28 -58.12
N HIS A 1009 -0.48 2.43 -58.06
CA HIS A 1009 -1.25 2.85 -59.22
C HIS A 1009 -0.22 3.16 -60.31
N ASP A 1010 -0.06 2.27 -61.29
CA ASP A 1010 0.68 2.55 -62.52
C ASP A 1010 -0.07 3.64 -63.29
N SER A 1011 0.21 4.90 -62.97
CA SER A 1011 -0.11 6.06 -63.81
C SER A 1011 0.97 6.27 -64.88
N GLU A 1012 1.29 5.19 -65.61
CA GLU A 1012 2.09 5.23 -66.84
C GLU A 1012 1.35 4.42 -67.91
N LEU A 1013 0.23 4.95 -68.44
CA LEU A 1013 -0.36 4.53 -69.73
C LEU A 1013 -1.49 5.51 -70.13
N ALA A 1014 -1.22 6.82 -70.08
CA ALA A 1014 -2.11 7.83 -70.68
C ALA A 1014 -1.35 9.12 -70.98
N ASN A 1015 -0.29 9.04 -71.80
CA ASN A 1015 0.09 10.17 -72.65
C ASN A 1015 0.49 9.60 -74.01
N GLY A 1016 -0.56 9.33 -74.79
CA GLY A 1016 -0.41 9.12 -76.21
C GLY A 1016 0.26 10.32 -76.85
N SER A 1017 1.24 10.01 -77.69
CA SER A 1017 1.75 10.85 -78.76
C SER A 1017 0.70 11.80 -79.33
N VAL A 1018 0.96 13.10 -79.24
CA VAL A 1018 0.39 14.08 -80.17
C VAL A 1018 1.55 14.86 -80.78
N ASN A 1019 1.74 14.59 -82.08
CA ASN A 1019 2.44 15.45 -83.03
C ASN A 1019 1.78 16.83 -83.04
N GLN A 1020 2.56 17.88 -82.77
CA GLN A 1020 2.77 19.09 -83.58
C GLN A 1020 3.42 20.20 -82.75
#